data_AF-A0A934R7I4-F1
#
_entry.id   AF-A0A934R7I4-F1
#
_cell.length_a   1.000
_cell.length_b   1.000
_cell.length_c   1.000
_cell.angle_alpha   90.00
_cell.angle_beta   90.00
_cell.angle_gamma   90.00
#
_symmetry.space_group_name_H-M   'P 1'
#
loop_
_entity.id
_entity.type
_entity.pdbx_description
1 polymer ?
#
loop_
_entity_poly.entity_id
_entity_poly.type
_entity_poly.pdbx_seq_one_letter_code
_entity_poly.pdbx_strand_id
1 'polypeptide(L)'
;MRVMALTGGIASGKTTFCRLLEELLPGVVIFDCDAAVHRLMDSDGEVAEEVAGVFGPAALDGEGRIDRGFLRGRVFGDGVARGRLEGILHPRVRQECLDSLEQAAKRGAELFVADVPLLFEKGFDFGQTQVLVVASSRSTQVRRLKARNGFDDPLIESILAAQLPIQEKMSLADVVFWNEGSPAVLKFQIRRFVQPFLMIPPNESESPESQAPAVVATATPPPAFIDVNQFRLKPLAELQAMAEAVPAKIQGGISKSQLVYELLTFFCHEGSELVCEGIIEQTKDNVSVLRDPVRSFRPGPDDIHIAGHLNRDFGLRTGQKVKIKVRAPRERDKLLSGFEVIEIEGKPAAEFKASTEFDKLTPLFPDQRIHLEGEGNDFLGVRVIDLIAPLGKGQRGIIVAPPRGGKTILLKQIARSIRKNHPDAELIILLLDERPEEVTDFEETVGAQVYASTFDESPRRHAQVADLVIERAKRVVEQGKDVILLLDSLTRLARGHNSAMQGGPIGSGGVSPAALQKSRKFFGTARNVEEGGSLTILATALVETESRLDDVVFEEFKGTGNMEVRLDRELAERRVFPAIHIPQSGTRNDDRLYHPDEFLKVVDIRKQLAQQPIGDAIETLLANLKATKTNAELLLRGLR
;
A
#
# COMPACT_ATOMS: atom_id res chain seq x y z
N MET A 1 29.30 31.10 6.96
CA MET A 1 29.11 29.95 7.86
C MET A 1 27.63 29.64 7.98
N ARG A 2 27.22 28.38 7.75
CA ARG A 2 25.85 27.92 8.05
C ARG A 2 25.77 27.51 9.53
N VAL A 3 24.64 27.79 10.16
CA VAL A 3 24.42 27.54 11.59
C VAL A 3 23.22 26.62 11.74
N MET A 4 23.41 25.46 12.37
CA MET A 4 22.39 24.42 12.49
C MET A 4 22.29 23.88 13.91
N ALA A 5 21.10 23.45 14.29
CA ALA A 5 20.89 22.70 15.54
C ALA A 5 20.72 21.21 15.22
N LEU A 6 21.38 20.34 15.98
CA LEU A 6 21.20 18.90 15.94
C LEU A 6 20.37 18.48 17.15
N THR A 7 19.33 17.69 16.94
CA THR A 7 18.53 17.10 18.02
C THR A 7 18.09 15.68 17.67
N GLY A 8 17.37 15.04 18.59
CA GLY A 8 16.92 13.65 18.44
C GLY A 8 16.73 12.97 19.79
N GLY A 9 15.96 11.89 19.79
CA GLY A 9 15.67 11.13 21.01
C GLY A 9 16.92 10.53 21.65
N ILE A 10 16.82 10.11 22.91
CA ILE A 10 17.91 9.39 23.57
C ILE A 10 18.25 8.09 22.80
N ALA A 11 19.53 7.74 22.72
CA ALA A 11 20.04 6.58 21.98
C ALA A 11 19.67 6.53 20.47
N SER A 12 19.25 7.65 19.89
CA SER A 12 19.02 7.79 18.44
C SER A 12 20.30 7.73 17.61
N GLY A 13 21.45 8.08 18.19
CA GLY A 13 22.77 8.03 17.53
C GLY A 13 23.38 9.38 17.16
N LYS A 14 22.96 10.48 17.81
CA LYS A 14 23.55 11.84 17.63
C LYS A 14 25.08 11.87 17.76
N THR A 15 25.64 11.24 18.79
CA THR A 15 27.10 11.15 18.96
C THR A 15 27.78 10.45 17.79
N THR A 16 27.16 9.39 17.25
CA THR A 16 27.65 8.70 16.04
C THR A 16 27.57 9.61 14.82
N PHE A 17 26.50 10.40 14.70
CA PHE A 17 26.35 11.39 13.65
C PHE A 17 27.44 12.47 13.73
N CYS A 18 27.68 13.08 14.90
CA CYS A 18 28.69 14.10 15.08
C CYS A 18 30.08 13.61 14.68
N ARG A 19 30.47 12.41 15.15
CA ARG A 19 31.76 11.80 14.79
C ARG A 19 31.91 11.57 13.28
N LEU A 20 30.85 11.10 12.63
CA LEU A 20 30.85 10.86 11.18
C LEU A 20 30.84 12.18 10.39
N LEU A 21 30.21 13.22 10.93
CA LEU A 21 30.18 14.56 10.34
C LEU A 21 31.57 15.20 10.38
N GLU A 22 32.27 15.10 11.51
CA GLU A 22 33.67 15.54 11.65
C GLU A 22 34.61 14.77 10.72
N GLU A 23 34.40 13.45 10.56
CA GLU A 23 35.19 12.62 9.63
C GLU A 23 34.99 13.04 8.17
N LEU A 24 33.76 13.42 7.79
CA LEU A 24 33.38 13.67 6.41
C LEU A 24 33.50 15.14 5.98
N LEU A 25 33.52 16.08 6.92
CA LEU A 25 33.66 17.51 6.64
C LEU A 25 34.77 18.13 7.54
N PRO A 26 36.04 18.02 7.12
CA PRO A 26 37.15 18.64 7.83
C PRO A 26 36.93 20.16 7.90
N GLY A 27 36.72 20.71 9.10
CA GLY A 27 36.44 22.14 9.32
C GLY A 27 35.02 22.45 9.83
N VAL A 28 34.16 21.44 10.01
CA VAL A 28 32.93 21.60 10.80
C VAL A 28 33.28 21.88 12.26
N VAL A 29 32.53 22.79 12.89
CA VAL A 29 32.60 23.03 14.34
C VAL A 29 31.34 22.48 14.98
N ILE A 30 31.50 21.56 15.94
CA ILE A 30 30.39 20.97 16.69
C ILE A 30 30.45 21.47 18.13
N PHE A 31 29.33 22.01 18.63
CA PHE A 31 29.16 22.39 20.02
C PHE A 31 28.21 21.40 20.71
N ASP A 32 28.70 20.71 21.74
CA ASP A 32 27.91 19.76 22.53
C ASP A 32 27.41 20.45 23.82
N CYS A 33 26.09 20.64 23.93
CA CYS A 33 25.46 21.27 25.09
C CYS A 33 25.59 20.42 26.37
N ASP A 34 25.56 19.09 26.28
CA ASP A 34 25.72 18.22 27.45
C ASP A 34 27.17 18.32 27.97
N ALA A 35 28.15 18.37 27.07
CA ALA A 35 29.54 18.59 27.43
C ALA A 35 29.77 19.97 28.07
N ALA A 36 29.07 21.00 27.59
CA ALA A 36 29.12 22.35 28.19
C ALA A 36 28.56 22.35 29.61
N VAL A 37 27.40 21.71 29.84
CA VAL A 37 26.86 21.52 31.19
C VAL A 37 27.86 20.83 32.11
N HIS A 38 28.52 19.76 31.64
CA HIS A 38 29.53 19.07 32.43
C HIS A 38 30.72 19.95 32.81
N ARG A 39 31.24 20.76 31.88
CA ARG A 39 32.34 21.70 32.15
C ARG A 39 31.94 22.77 33.17
N LEU A 40 30.77 23.38 32.99
CA LEU A 40 30.23 24.37 33.92
C LEU A 40 30.06 23.78 35.32
N MET A 41 29.60 22.54 35.43
CA MET A 41 29.45 21.89 36.73
C MET A 41 30.77 21.50 37.39
N ASP A 42 31.82 21.22 36.62
CA ASP A 42 33.08 20.70 37.13
C ASP A 42 34.14 21.79 37.40
N SER A 43 34.02 22.94 36.75
CA SER A 43 35.15 23.90 36.65
C SER A 43 34.75 25.37 36.77
N ASP A 44 33.46 25.71 36.85
CA ASP A 44 33.00 27.10 36.99
C ASP A 44 32.66 27.41 38.46
N GLY A 45 33.50 28.24 39.07
CA GLY A 45 33.36 28.64 40.47
C GLY A 45 32.11 29.49 40.73
N GLU A 46 31.67 30.31 39.77
CA GLU A 46 30.45 31.10 39.91
C GLU A 46 29.20 30.21 39.85
N VAL A 47 29.21 29.19 38.98
CA VAL A 47 28.14 28.18 38.93
C VAL A 47 28.09 27.39 40.24
N ALA A 48 29.23 27.02 40.81
CA ALA A 48 29.29 26.34 42.11
C ALA A 48 28.69 27.21 43.23
N GLU A 49 29.02 28.50 43.28
CA GLU A 49 28.47 29.45 44.25
C GLU A 49 26.94 29.64 44.10
N GLU A 50 26.44 29.84 42.88
CA GLU A 50 25.00 29.97 42.61
C GLU A 50 24.23 28.69 42.96
N VAL A 51 24.79 27.53 42.63
CA VAL A 51 24.22 26.22 42.98
C VAL A 51 24.18 26.03 44.50
N ALA A 52 25.24 26.40 45.23
CA ALA A 52 25.26 26.36 46.69
C ALA A 52 24.26 27.35 47.31
N GLY A 53 24.06 28.52 46.70
CA GLY A 53 23.05 29.49 47.12
C GLY A 53 21.61 28.98 46.98
N VAL A 54 21.33 28.17 45.96
CA VAL A 54 19.99 27.63 45.67
C VAL A 54 19.71 26.29 46.37
N PHE A 55 20.71 25.42 46.47
CA PHE A 55 20.58 24.04 46.97
C PHE A 55 21.22 23.81 48.34
N GLY A 56 21.87 24.84 48.91
CA GLY A 56 22.55 24.81 50.19
C GLY A 56 24.02 24.39 50.08
N PRO A 57 24.82 24.59 51.16
CA PRO A 57 26.25 24.30 51.16
C PRO A 57 26.58 22.82 50.96
N ALA A 58 25.63 21.91 51.23
CA ALA A 58 25.78 20.48 50.96
C ALA A 58 25.77 20.12 49.47
N ALA A 59 25.49 21.08 48.57
CA ALA A 59 25.62 20.92 47.13
C ALA A 59 27.08 20.98 46.65
N LEU A 60 28.03 21.28 47.55
CA LEU A 60 29.46 21.29 47.27
C LEU A 60 30.17 20.16 48.00
N ASP A 61 31.20 19.60 47.36
CA ASP A 61 32.14 18.66 47.97
C ASP A 61 33.17 19.39 48.85
N GLY A 62 34.06 18.62 49.49
CA GLY A 62 35.09 19.15 50.39
C GLY A 62 36.13 20.06 49.73
N GLU A 63 36.12 20.19 48.41
CA GLU A 63 37.03 21.02 47.62
C GLU A 63 36.29 22.21 46.98
N GLY A 64 35.01 22.42 47.32
CA GLY A 64 34.18 23.52 46.84
C GLY A 64 33.62 23.31 45.43
N ARG A 65 33.69 22.07 44.90
CA ARG A 65 33.11 21.71 43.58
C ARG A 65 31.73 21.13 43.75
N ILE A 66 30.93 21.12 42.69
CA ILE A 66 29.55 20.65 42.76
C ILE A 66 29.48 19.14 43.01
N ASP A 67 28.81 18.74 44.09
CA ASP A 67 28.50 17.33 44.37
C ASP A 67 27.33 16.86 43.47
N ARG A 68 27.69 16.19 42.37
CA ARG A 68 26.75 15.62 41.41
C ARG A 68 25.85 14.54 42.03
N GLY A 69 26.35 13.81 43.03
CA GLY A 69 25.58 12.77 43.73
C GLY A 69 24.47 13.38 44.56
N PHE A 70 24.80 14.42 45.34
CA PHE A 70 23.85 15.20 46.11
C PHE A 70 22.80 15.87 45.21
N LEU A 71 23.25 16.57 44.15
CA LEU A 71 22.34 17.25 43.22
C LEU A 71 21.40 16.28 42.51
N ARG A 72 21.90 15.12 42.06
CA ARG A 72 21.05 14.10 41.43
C ARG A 72 19.97 13.62 42.41
N GLY A 73 20.31 13.41 43.69
CA GLY A 73 19.35 13.04 44.72
C GLY A 73 18.27 14.10 44.98
N ARG A 74 18.59 15.38 44.79
CA ARG A 74 17.65 16.50 45.03
C ARG A 74 16.80 16.88 43.82
N VAL A 75 17.34 16.72 42.61
CA VAL A 75 16.72 17.12 41.34
C VAL A 75 15.91 15.97 40.72
N PHE A 76 16.28 14.72 40.96
CA PHE A 76 15.58 13.56 40.42
C PHE A 76 14.19 13.42 41.07
N GLY A 77 13.13 13.59 40.28
CA GLY A 77 11.74 13.50 40.73
C GLY A 77 11.11 14.82 41.21
N ASP A 78 11.89 15.91 41.32
CA ASP A 78 11.41 17.25 41.71
C ASP A 78 11.57 18.24 40.54
N GLY A 79 10.46 18.46 39.82
CA GLY A 79 10.44 19.34 38.64
C GLY A 79 10.74 20.81 38.96
N VAL A 80 10.49 21.26 40.20
CA VAL A 80 10.77 22.63 40.63
C VAL A 80 12.26 22.79 40.92
N ALA A 81 12.85 21.83 41.63
CA ALA A 81 14.30 21.78 41.85
C ALA A 81 15.07 21.69 40.52
N ARG A 82 14.60 20.85 39.59
CA ARG A 82 15.18 20.75 38.24
C ARG A 82 15.12 22.08 37.49
N GLY A 83 13.98 22.77 37.51
CA GLY A 83 13.83 24.07 36.84
C GLY A 83 14.78 25.14 37.40
N ARG A 84 15.07 25.12 38.71
CA ARG A 84 16.04 26.04 39.32
C ARG A 84 17.47 25.78 38.86
N LEU A 85 17.89 24.50 38.81
CA LEU A 85 19.22 24.13 38.30
C LEU A 85 19.36 24.46 36.81
N GLU A 86 18.35 24.13 36.00
CA GLU A 86 18.29 24.51 34.58
C GLU A 86 18.38 26.04 34.39
N GLY A 87 17.76 26.82 35.28
CA GLY A 87 17.79 28.29 35.25
C GLY A 87 19.19 28.89 35.49
N ILE A 88 20.06 28.21 36.23
CA ILE A 88 21.47 28.61 36.44
C ILE A 88 22.32 28.24 35.22
N LEU A 89 22.10 27.03 34.67
CA LEU A 89 22.96 26.43 33.64
C LEU A 89 22.62 26.90 32.22
N HIS A 90 21.33 26.93 31.84
CA HIS A 90 20.92 27.19 30.45
C HIS A 90 21.38 28.56 29.90
N PRO A 91 21.32 29.68 30.66
CA PRO A 91 21.84 30.96 30.18
C PRO A 91 23.35 30.91 29.86
N ARG A 92 24.13 30.20 30.69
CA ARG A 92 25.58 30.03 30.51
C ARG A 92 25.93 29.11 29.35
N VAL A 93 25.21 27.99 29.21
CA VAL A 93 25.34 27.11 28.03
C VAL A 93 25.00 27.85 26.75
N ARG A 94 23.98 28.73 26.77
CA ARG A 94 23.67 29.61 25.64
C ARG A 94 24.82 30.55 25.33
N GLN A 95 25.41 31.18 26.35
CA GLN A 95 26.55 32.07 26.16
C GLN A 95 27.76 31.33 25.59
N GLU A 96 28.14 30.17 26.13
CA GLU A 96 29.23 29.34 25.59
C GLU A 96 28.97 28.92 24.13
N CYS A 97 27.71 28.62 23.77
CA CYS A 97 27.34 28.28 22.40
C CYS A 97 27.54 29.47 21.45
N LEU A 98 27.10 30.66 21.86
CA LEU A 98 27.26 31.89 21.09
C LEU A 98 28.74 32.29 20.94
N ASP A 99 29.53 32.14 22.01
CA ASP A 99 30.97 32.42 21.98
C ASP A 99 31.70 31.43 21.05
N SER A 100 31.34 30.14 21.11
CA SER A 100 31.85 29.10 20.21
C SER A 100 31.48 29.37 18.76
N LEU A 101 30.24 29.82 18.51
CA LEU A 101 29.76 30.23 17.19
C LEU A 101 30.57 31.42 16.65
N GLU A 102 30.81 32.45 17.47
CA GLU A 102 31.61 33.61 17.06
C GLU A 102 33.06 33.22 16.75
N GLN A 103 33.65 32.33 17.56
CA GLN A 103 34.99 31.80 17.31
C GLN A 103 35.05 30.97 16.03
N ALA A 104 34.04 30.14 15.76
CA ALA A 104 33.95 29.36 14.52
C ALA A 104 33.87 30.28 13.29
N ALA A 105 33.09 31.36 13.39
CA ALA A 105 33.00 32.38 12.34
C ALA A 105 34.36 33.05 12.08
N LYS A 106 35.08 33.45 13.14
CA LYS A 106 36.42 34.06 13.05
C LYS A 106 37.46 33.12 12.43
N ARG A 107 37.32 31.81 12.63
CA ARG A 107 38.18 30.77 12.03
C ARG A 107 37.79 30.39 10.60
N GLY A 108 36.75 31.00 10.03
CA GLY A 108 36.29 30.72 8.68
C GLY A 108 35.60 29.36 8.53
N ALA A 109 35.01 28.81 9.60
CA ALA A 109 34.28 27.56 9.52
C ALA A 109 33.08 27.68 8.55
N GLU A 110 32.88 26.67 7.71
CA GLU A 110 31.78 26.67 6.75
C GLU A 110 30.45 26.26 7.40
N LEU A 111 30.52 25.39 8.42
CA LEU A 111 29.39 24.82 9.12
C LEU A 111 29.64 24.79 10.63
N PHE A 112 28.66 25.30 11.39
CA PHE A 112 28.56 25.16 12.83
C PHE A 112 27.30 24.36 13.19
N VAL A 113 27.45 23.35 14.04
CA VAL A 113 26.34 22.49 14.52
C VAL A 113 26.34 22.44 16.04
N ALA A 114 25.23 22.81 16.69
CA ALA A 114 25.06 22.58 18.13
C ALA A 114 24.20 21.32 18.40
N ASP A 115 24.70 20.33 19.13
CA ASP A 115 23.90 19.19 19.63
C ASP A 115 23.11 19.63 20.87
N VAL A 116 21.79 19.76 20.69
CA VAL A 116 20.82 20.22 21.68
C VAL A 116 19.74 19.13 21.87
N PRO A 117 19.90 18.22 22.84
CA PRO A 117 19.01 17.05 23.00
C PRO A 117 17.52 17.38 23.23
N LEU A 118 17.23 18.52 23.88
CA LEU A 118 15.88 18.99 24.23
C LEU A 118 15.50 20.29 23.50
N LEU A 119 15.99 20.45 22.26
CA LEU A 119 15.84 21.67 21.46
C LEU A 119 14.39 22.17 21.40
N PHE A 120 13.45 21.30 21.01
CA PHE A 120 12.05 21.65 20.83
C PHE A 120 11.31 21.81 22.16
N GLU A 121 11.65 20.98 23.15
CA GLU A 121 11.02 20.97 24.47
C GLU A 121 11.35 22.24 25.28
N LYS A 122 12.51 22.86 25.02
CA LYS A 122 13.03 24.00 25.78
C LYS A 122 13.16 25.29 24.96
N GLY A 123 12.87 25.26 23.67
CA GLY A 123 12.91 26.43 22.79
C GLY A 123 14.29 27.10 22.75
N PHE A 124 15.35 26.31 22.64
CA PHE A 124 16.72 26.83 22.61
C PHE A 124 17.02 27.42 21.21
N ASP A 125 17.13 28.74 21.14
CA ASP A 125 17.45 29.49 19.93
C ASP A 125 18.79 30.21 20.12
N PHE A 126 19.69 30.02 19.17
CA PHE A 126 21.00 30.66 19.08
C PHE A 126 21.25 31.22 17.67
N GLY A 127 20.18 31.47 16.91
CA GLY A 127 20.24 31.94 15.53
C GLY A 127 20.47 30.82 14.51
N GLN A 128 20.10 29.58 14.85
CA GLN A 128 20.15 28.47 13.90
C GLN A 128 19.20 28.70 12.73
N THR A 129 19.65 28.33 11.54
CA THR A 129 18.88 28.45 10.29
C THR A 129 18.22 27.15 9.87
N GLN A 130 18.70 26.02 10.40
CA GLN A 130 18.16 24.69 10.11
C GLN A 130 18.27 23.78 11.35
N VAL A 131 17.35 22.83 11.45
CA VAL A 131 17.28 21.80 12.47
C VAL A 131 17.45 20.41 11.86
N LEU A 132 18.47 19.71 12.32
CA LEU A 132 18.82 18.35 11.97
C LEU A 132 18.28 17.40 13.05
N VAL A 133 17.56 16.35 12.66
CA VAL A 133 17.07 15.33 13.60
C VAL A 133 17.66 13.97 13.27
N VAL A 134 18.36 13.36 14.24
CA VAL A 134 18.73 11.93 14.16
C VAL A 134 17.63 11.11 14.82
N ALA A 135 17.02 10.21 14.06
CA ALA A 135 15.85 9.44 14.49
C ALA A 135 16.08 7.93 14.37
N SER A 136 15.47 7.18 15.29
CA SER A 136 15.38 5.71 15.26
C SER A 136 14.07 5.29 15.94
N SER A 137 13.59 4.08 15.69
CA SER A 137 12.38 3.57 16.34
C SER A 137 12.54 3.49 17.86
N ARG A 138 11.42 3.62 18.57
CA ARG A 138 11.36 3.43 20.04
C ARG A 138 11.96 2.08 20.45
N SER A 139 11.67 1.02 19.69
CA SER A 139 12.20 -0.32 19.97
C SER A 139 13.73 -0.37 19.90
N THR A 140 14.33 0.36 18.96
CA THR A 140 15.78 0.46 18.80
C THR A 140 16.41 1.35 19.88
N GLN A 141 15.75 2.43 20.29
CA GLN A 141 16.20 3.27 21.40
C GLN A 141 16.24 2.49 22.72
N VAL A 142 15.15 1.78 23.04
CA VAL A 142 15.06 0.93 24.24
C VAL A 142 16.14 -0.16 24.21
N ARG A 143 16.31 -0.85 23.08
CA ARG A 143 17.34 -1.89 22.92
C ARG A 143 18.76 -1.34 23.14
N ARG A 144 19.07 -0.17 22.56
CA ARG A 144 20.38 0.48 22.71
C ARG A 144 20.63 0.98 24.13
N LEU A 145 19.58 1.40 24.85
CA LEU A 145 19.68 1.81 26.24
C LEU A 145 19.88 0.63 27.19
N LYS A 146 19.14 -0.46 27.00
CA LYS A 146 19.34 -1.72 27.75
C LYS A 146 20.74 -2.30 27.60
N ALA A 147 21.40 -2.05 26.47
CA ALA A 147 22.78 -2.47 26.23
C ALA A 147 23.82 -1.62 26.97
N ARG A 148 23.44 -0.52 27.62
CA ARG A 148 24.32 0.34 28.43
C ARG A 148 24.17 0.00 29.91
N ASN A 149 25.28 -0.01 30.64
CA ASN A 149 25.25 -0.21 32.09
C ASN A 149 24.46 0.91 32.79
N GLY A 150 23.54 0.54 33.70
CA GLY A 150 22.81 1.49 34.56
C GLY A 150 21.44 1.97 34.04
N PHE A 151 20.85 1.32 33.03
CA PHE A 151 19.51 1.64 32.51
C PHE A 151 18.54 0.47 32.73
N ASP A 152 17.64 0.60 33.69
CA ASP A 152 16.52 -0.32 33.92
C ASP A 152 15.24 0.17 33.20
N ASP A 153 14.24 -0.71 33.12
CA ASP A 153 12.98 -0.42 32.40
C ASP A 153 12.24 0.83 32.93
N PRO A 154 12.09 1.03 34.26
CA PRO A 154 11.48 2.24 34.80
C PRO A 154 12.24 3.53 34.43
N LEU A 155 13.58 3.51 34.49
CA LEU A 155 14.39 4.67 34.13
C LEU A 155 14.30 4.99 32.64
N ILE A 156 14.36 3.99 31.76
CA ILE A 156 14.24 4.16 30.30
C ILE A 156 12.91 4.81 29.94
N GLU A 157 11.80 4.32 30.49
CA GLU A 157 10.48 4.87 30.23
C GLU A 157 10.33 6.30 30.75
N SER A 158 10.88 6.62 31.93
CA SER A 158 10.88 8.00 32.46
C SER A 158 11.63 8.99 31.56
N ILE A 159 12.74 8.56 30.95
CA ILE A 159 13.54 9.40 30.07
C ILE A 159 12.84 9.59 28.72
N LEU A 160 12.28 8.52 28.15
CA LEU A 160 11.54 8.61 26.89
C LEU A 160 10.28 9.48 27.04
N ALA A 161 9.58 9.41 28.17
CA ALA A 161 8.41 10.25 28.46
C ALA A 161 8.75 11.74 28.66
N ALA A 162 9.98 12.07 29.04
CA ALA A 162 10.44 13.44 29.21
C ALA A 162 10.84 14.11 27.88
N GLN A 163 10.80 13.38 26.76
CA GLN A 163 11.15 13.86 25.42
C GLN A 163 9.91 13.93 24.54
N LEU A 164 9.89 14.89 23.61
CA LEU A 164 8.87 14.94 22.57
C LEU A 164 8.94 13.65 21.73
N PRO A 165 7.80 13.02 21.35
CA PRO A 165 7.80 11.83 20.50
C PRO A 165 8.64 12.02 19.23
N ILE A 166 9.37 10.97 18.82
CA ILE A 166 10.33 11.09 17.72
C ILE A 166 9.67 11.49 16.39
N GLN A 167 8.42 11.05 16.17
CA GLN A 167 7.62 11.42 15.00
C GLN A 167 7.33 12.94 14.97
N GLU A 168 7.02 13.53 16.12
CA GLU A 168 6.80 14.97 16.24
C GLU A 168 8.09 15.76 16.06
N LYS A 169 9.22 15.26 16.60
CA LYS A 169 10.55 15.85 16.33
C LYS A 169 10.88 15.83 14.84
N MET A 170 10.57 14.73 14.14
CA MET A 170 10.80 14.59 12.70
C MET A 170 9.95 15.56 11.88
N SER A 171 8.70 15.83 12.28
CA SER A 171 7.84 16.78 11.57
C SER A 171 8.27 18.25 11.69
N LEU A 172 9.07 18.56 12.71
CA LEU A 172 9.64 19.89 12.97
C LEU A 172 11.07 20.05 12.42
N ALA A 173 11.62 19.02 11.78
CA ALA A 173 13.00 18.99 11.29
C ALA A 173 13.10 19.49 9.84
N ASP A 174 14.19 20.20 9.52
CA ASP A 174 14.55 20.52 8.14
C ASP A 174 15.22 19.33 7.45
N VAL A 175 16.00 18.55 8.20
CA VAL A 175 16.68 17.35 7.70
C VAL A 175 16.59 16.23 8.73
N VAL A 176 16.16 15.05 8.29
CA VAL A 176 16.08 13.85 9.13
C VAL A 176 17.12 12.82 8.71
N PHE A 177 17.90 12.33 9.68
CA PHE A 177 18.84 11.23 9.53
C PHE A 177 18.27 9.99 10.23
N TRP A 178 17.84 9.02 9.43
CA TRP A 178 17.26 7.78 9.95
C TRP A 178 18.37 6.78 10.29
N ASN A 179 18.52 6.49 11.57
CA ASN A 179 19.55 5.62 12.12
C ASN A 179 18.98 4.27 12.60
N GLU A 180 18.23 3.62 11.71
CA GLU A 180 17.92 2.19 11.80
C GLU A 180 18.87 1.38 10.91
N GLY A 181 19.31 0.23 11.41
CA GLY A 181 20.22 -0.66 10.68
C GLY A 181 21.70 -0.35 10.90
N SER A 182 22.52 -0.58 9.86
CA SER A 182 23.98 -0.56 9.97
C SER A 182 24.55 0.87 10.01
N PRO A 183 25.72 1.10 10.66
CA PRO A 183 26.37 2.41 10.68
C PRO A 183 26.69 3.00 9.30
N ALA A 184 26.78 2.16 8.27
CA ALA A 184 27.00 2.59 6.89
C ALA A 184 25.84 3.42 6.33
N VAL A 185 24.60 3.11 6.72
CA VAL A 185 23.39 3.84 6.29
C VAL A 185 23.40 5.26 6.82
N LEU A 186 23.79 5.44 8.10
CA LEU A 186 23.95 6.77 8.68
C LEU A 186 25.11 7.53 8.03
N LYS A 187 26.26 6.86 7.83
CA LYS A 187 27.44 7.47 7.16
C LYS A 187 27.11 7.96 5.75
N PHE A 188 26.33 7.21 4.99
CA PHE A 188 25.90 7.60 3.65
C PHE A 188 24.99 8.84 3.66
N GLN A 189 24.01 8.88 4.55
CA GLN A 189 23.13 10.06 4.70
C GLN A 189 23.93 11.32 5.06
N ILE A 190 24.92 11.20 5.96
CA ILE A 190 25.81 12.31 6.34
C ILE A 190 26.69 12.74 5.17
N ARG A 191 27.26 11.77 4.42
CA ARG A 191 28.09 12.06 3.24
C ARG A 191 27.32 12.87 2.20
N ARG A 192 26.06 12.53 1.97
CA ARG A 192 25.15 13.29 1.09
C ARG A 192 24.89 14.70 1.61
N PHE A 193 24.68 14.84 2.92
CA PHE A 193 24.44 16.12 3.57
C PHE A 193 25.65 17.06 3.48
N VAL A 194 26.87 16.55 3.63
CA VAL A 194 28.10 17.38 3.59
C VAL A 194 28.59 17.69 2.17
N GLN A 195 28.13 16.94 1.16
CA GLN A 195 28.59 17.09 -0.23
C GLN A 195 28.57 18.55 -0.76
N PRO A 196 27.55 19.38 -0.49
CA PRO A 196 27.52 20.77 -0.95
C PRO A 196 28.59 21.67 -0.31
N PHE A 197 29.14 21.27 0.84
CA PHE A 197 30.20 21.99 1.56
C PHE A 197 31.60 21.60 1.06
N LEU A 198 31.72 20.50 0.30
CA LEU A 198 33.01 20.02 -0.23
C LEU A 198 33.28 20.51 -1.67
N MET A 199 32.38 21.30 -2.27
CA MET A 199 32.52 21.80 -3.64
C MET A 199 33.21 23.17 -3.68
N ILE A 200 34.51 23.19 -3.97
CA ILE A 200 35.23 24.40 -4.38
C ILE A 200 34.83 24.73 -5.84
N PRO A 201 34.51 25.99 -6.20
CA PRO A 201 34.32 26.36 -7.60
C PRO A 201 35.66 26.25 -8.35
N PRO A 202 35.69 25.72 -9.59
CA PRO A 202 36.95 25.56 -10.32
C PRO A 202 37.51 26.94 -10.68
N ASN A 203 38.70 27.25 -10.18
CA ASN A 203 39.50 28.36 -10.68
C ASN A 203 40.35 27.83 -11.84
N GLU A 204 40.28 28.51 -12.98
CA GLU A 204 41.08 28.24 -14.17
C GLU A 204 42.57 28.45 -13.88
N SER A 205 43.37 27.39 -14.00
CA SER A 205 44.76 27.35 -14.50
C SER A 205 45.52 26.19 -13.86
N GLU A 206 45.78 25.15 -14.66
CA GLU A 206 47.11 24.55 -14.89
C GLU A 206 46.98 23.21 -15.63
N SER A 207 47.87 23.05 -16.61
CA SER A 207 48.04 21.92 -17.54
C SER A 207 48.70 20.68 -16.88
N PRO A 208 48.72 19.51 -17.54
CA PRO A 208 48.62 18.21 -16.87
C PRO A 208 49.99 17.57 -16.60
N GLU A 209 50.18 17.08 -15.37
CA GLU A 209 51.17 16.03 -15.10
C GLU A 209 50.61 14.90 -14.23
N SER A 210 50.76 13.70 -14.80
CA SER A 210 50.59 12.34 -14.29
C SER A 210 50.34 12.13 -12.79
N GLN A 211 49.15 11.62 -12.46
CA GLN A 211 48.99 10.58 -11.43
C GLN A 211 48.00 9.50 -11.91
N ALA A 212 48.38 8.25 -11.64
CA ALA A 212 47.80 6.99 -12.10
C ALA A 212 46.31 6.82 -11.68
N PRO A 213 45.55 5.94 -12.36
CA PRO A 213 44.10 6.07 -12.47
C PRO A 213 43.40 5.73 -11.15
N ALA A 214 42.66 6.70 -10.62
CA ALA A 214 41.50 6.38 -9.81
C ALA A 214 40.50 5.66 -10.71
N VAL A 215 40.08 4.48 -10.30
CA VAL A 215 39.08 3.66 -10.98
C VAL A 215 37.82 4.51 -11.12
N VAL A 216 37.62 5.09 -12.31
CA VAL A 216 36.30 5.54 -12.76
C VAL A 216 35.45 4.29 -12.70
N ALA A 217 34.56 4.20 -11.71
CA ALA A 217 33.47 3.25 -11.79
C ALA A 217 32.75 3.60 -13.10
N THR A 218 32.98 2.77 -14.11
CA THR A 218 32.39 2.91 -15.43
C THR A 218 30.89 3.03 -15.22
N ALA A 219 30.36 4.24 -15.42
CA ALA A 219 28.93 4.46 -15.48
C ALA A 219 28.44 3.52 -16.58
N THR A 220 27.71 2.48 -16.20
CA THR A 220 27.05 1.60 -17.15
C THR A 220 26.23 2.50 -18.06
N PRO A 221 26.42 2.45 -19.39
CA PRO A 221 25.63 3.29 -20.29
C PRO A 221 24.14 3.05 -20.02
N PRO A 222 23.30 4.09 -20.11
CA PRO A 222 21.88 3.95 -19.88
C PRO A 222 21.32 2.86 -20.82
N PRO A 223 20.42 2.00 -20.32
CA PRO A 223 19.87 0.93 -21.15
C PRO A 223 19.12 1.54 -22.33
N ALA A 224 19.44 1.11 -23.56
CA ALA A 224 18.82 1.67 -24.77
C ALA A 224 17.29 1.56 -24.77
N PHE A 225 16.74 0.56 -24.08
CA PHE A 225 15.31 0.29 -23.98
C PHE A 225 14.93 -0.08 -22.54
N ILE A 226 13.80 0.44 -22.07
CA ILE A 226 13.21 0.10 -20.77
C ILE A 226 11.73 -0.23 -20.95
N ASP A 227 11.38 -1.46 -20.57
CA ASP A 227 9.99 -1.83 -20.26
C ASP A 227 9.63 -1.31 -18.86
N VAL A 228 8.74 -0.32 -18.81
CA VAL A 228 8.30 0.34 -17.58
C VAL A 228 7.63 -0.64 -16.62
N ASN A 229 6.86 -1.61 -17.13
CA ASN A 229 6.18 -2.60 -16.31
C ASN A 229 7.18 -3.50 -15.60
N GLN A 230 8.20 -4.01 -16.31
CA GLN A 230 9.28 -4.80 -15.70
C GLN A 230 10.13 -3.96 -14.74
N PHE A 231 10.37 -2.69 -15.07
CA PHE A 231 11.13 -1.79 -14.23
C PHE A 231 10.46 -1.56 -12.87
N ARG A 232 9.13 -1.41 -12.83
CA ARG A 232 8.34 -1.27 -11.59
C ARG A 232 8.43 -2.49 -10.66
N LEU A 233 8.64 -3.69 -11.23
CA LEU A 233 8.73 -4.94 -10.48
C LEU A 233 10.07 -5.13 -9.76
N LYS A 234 11.12 -4.37 -10.14
CA LYS A 234 12.44 -4.46 -9.50
C LYS A 234 12.35 -4.26 -7.98
N PRO A 235 13.16 -5.00 -7.18
CA PRO A 235 13.24 -4.79 -5.74
C PRO A 235 13.67 -3.36 -5.40
N LEU A 236 13.18 -2.83 -4.27
CA LEU A 236 13.51 -1.48 -3.84
C LEU A 236 15.02 -1.26 -3.70
N ALA A 237 15.74 -2.26 -3.17
CA ALA A 237 17.20 -2.19 -3.02
C ALA A 237 17.93 -2.05 -4.37
N GLU A 238 17.44 -2.71 -5.43
CA GLU A 238 18.01 -2.60 -6.77
C GLU A 238 17.76 -1.21 -7.34
N LEU A 239 16.53 -0.70 -7.23
CA LEU A 239 16.19 0.66 -7.67
C LEU A 239 17.00 1.73 -6.93
N GLN A 240 17.25 1.53 -5.63
CA GLN A 240 18.11 2.43 -4.85
C GLN A 240 19.55 2.39 -5.34
N ALA A 241 20.11 1.21 -5.60
CA ALA A 241 21.44 1.07 -6.17
C ALA A 241 21.55 1.73 -7.56
N MET A 242 20.51 1.60 -8.40
CA MET A 242 20.46 2.28 -9.70
C MET A 242 20.44 3.80 -9.53
N ALA A 243 19.70 4.32 -8.55
CA ALA A 243 19.64 5.75 -8.28
C ALA A 243 20.96 6.32 -7.74
N GLU A 244 21.75 5.52 -7.00
CA GLU A 244 23.10 5.90 -6.57
C GLU A 244 24.10 5.91 -7.73
N ALA A 245 23.91 5.05 -8.74
CA ALA A 245 24.77 4.96 -9.91
C ALA A 245 24.52 6.06 -10.95
N VAL A 246 23.39 6.78 -10.84
CA VAL A 246 22.98 7.83 -11.75
C VAL A 246 23.55 9.20 -11.31
N PRO A 247 24.10 10.03 -12.21
CA PRO A 247 24.63 11.36 -11.87
C PRO A 247 23.61 12.36 -11.31
N ALA A 248 22.31 12.12 -11.51
CA ALA A 248 21.24 12.99 -11.06
C ALA A 248 21.01 12.91 -9.54
N LYS A 249 20.79 14.05 -8.89
CA LYS A 249 20.48 14.14 -7.45
C LYS A 249 19.06 13.65 -7.14
N ILE A 250 18.84 12.34 -7.10
CA ILE A 250 17.56 11.76 -6.69
C ILE A 250 17.40 11.88 -5.17
N GLN A 251 16.31 12.50 -4.69
CA GLN A 251 16.03 12.73 -3.26
C GLN A 251 15.92 11.40 -2.47
N GLY A 252 16.50 11.35 -1.26
CA GLY A 252 16.40 10.20 -0.36
C GLY A 252 15.09 10.22 0.42
N GLY A 253 14.63 9.05 0.90
CA GLY A 253 13.40 8.95 1.70
C GLY A 253 12.09 9.01 0.91
N ILE A 254 12.16 8.98 -0.43
CA ILE A 254 10.99 8.96 -1.31
C ILE A 254 10.36 7.56 -1.42
N SER A 255 9.08 7.50 -1.78
CA SER A 255 8.37 6.23 -1.99
C SER A 255 8.96 5.44 -3.19
N LYS A 256 8.75 4.11 -3.23
CA LYS A 256 9.19 3.27 -4.37
C LYS A 256 8.70 3.84 -5.72
N SER A 257 7.44 4.25 -5.79
CA SER A 257 6.86 4.81 -7.01
C SER A 257 7.52 6.13 -7.42
N GLN A 258 7.84 7.00 -6.46
CA GLN A 258 8.57 8.23 -6.77
C GLN A 258 9.98 7.92 -7.27
N LEU A 259 10.68 6.95 -6.65
CA LEU A 259 12.00 6.52 -7.10
C LEU A 259 11.98 5.98 -8.53
N VAL A 260 10.96 5.17 -8.86
CA VAL A 260 10.73 4.70 -10.24
C VAL A 260 10.52 5.88 -11.19
N TYR A 261 9.68 6.84 -10.84
CA TYR A 261 9.45 8.04 -11.64
C TYR A 261 10.74 8.81 -11.93
N GLU A 262 11.56 9.08 -10.90
CA GLU A 262 12.82 9.84 -11.05
C GLU A 262 13.81 9.11 -11.97
N LEU A 263 13.95 7.78 -11.78
CA LEU A 263 14.84 6.96 -12.60
C LEU A 263 14.38 6.88 -14.05
N LEU A 264 13.09 6.64 -14.30
CA LEU A 264 12.55 6.59 -15.66
C LEU A 264 12.72 7.94 -16.37
N THR A 265 12.49 9.04 -15.65
CA THR A 265 12.71 10.40 -16.17
C THR A 265 14.16 10.61 -16.54
N PHE A 266 15.10 10.26 -15.65
CA PHE A 266 16.54 10.35 -15.92
C PHE A 266 16.94 9.53 -17.15
N PHE A 267 16.62 8.23 -17.18
CA PHE A 267 17.03 7.35 -18.27
C PHE A 267 16.44 7.81 -19.62
N CYS A 268 15.21 8.32 -19.62
CA CYS A 268 14.60 8.86 -20.82
C CYS A 268 15.31 10.14 -21.33
N HIS A 269 15.76 11.03 -20.43
CA HIS A 269 16.58 12.19 -20.81
C HIS A 269 17.94 11.79 -21.38
N GLU A 270 18.52 10.70 -20.87
CA GLU A 270 19.77 10.13 -21.39
C GLU A 270 19.58 9.29 -22.68
N GLY A 271 18.38 9.31 -23.27
CA GLY A 271 18.09 8.70 -24.56
C GLY A 271 17.54 7.27 -24.52
N SER A 272 17.17 6.75 -23.35
CA SER A 272 16.54 5.43 -23.23
C SER A 272 15.11 5.48 -23.78
N GLU A 273 14.75 4.54 -24.66
CA GLU A 273 13.39 4.37 -25.14
C GLU A 273 12.53 3.70 -24.06
N LEU A 274 11.47 4.36 -23.62
CA LEU A 274 10.55 3.83 -22.61
C LEU A 274 9.28 3.31 -23.28
N VAL A 275 8.86 2.09 -22.92
CA VAL A 275 7.56 1.53 -23.32
C VAL A 275 6.80 1.08 -22.09
N CYS A 276 5.51 1.43 -22.04
CA CYS A 276 4.63 1.07 -20.94
C CYS A 276 3.32 0.48 -21.49
N GLU A 277 2.90 -0.64 -20.91
CA GLU A 277 1.55 -1.19 -21.08
C GLU A 277 0.72 -0.94 -19.81
N GLY A 278 -0.57 -0.67 -19.97
CA GLY A 278 -1.49 -0.59 -18.84
C GLY A 278 -2.92 -0.38 -19.26
N ILE A 279 -3.77 -0.06 -18.30
CA ILE A 279 -5.22 0.12 -18.50
C ILE A 279 -5.58 1.61 -18.46
N ILE A 280 -6.30 2.08 -19.47
CA ILE A 280 -6.72 3.48 -19.55
C ILE A 280 -7.78 3.79 -18.48
N GLU A 281 -7.54 4.86 -17.72
CA GLU A 281 -8.55 5.54 -16.91
C GLU A 281 -8.71 6.98 -17.42
N GLN A 282 -9.94 7.34 -17.84
CA GLN A 282 -10.28 8.72 -18.16
C GLN A 282 -10.88 9.39 -16.93
N THR A 283 -10.27 10.48 -16.47
CA THR A 283 -10.76 11.27 -15.34
C THR A 283 -11.77 12.33 -15.80
N LYS A 284 -12.47 12.96 -14.85
CA LYS A 284 -13.49 13.97 -15.13
C LYS A 284 -12.97 15.21 -15.87
N ASP A 285 -11.67 15.48 -15.79
CA ASP A 285 -11.02 16.61 -16.44
C ASP A 285 -10.57 16.28 -17.88
N ASN A 286 -11.10 15.19 -18.47
CA ASN A 286 -10.68 14.63 -19.76
C ASN A 286 -9.18 14.28 -19.83
N VAL A 287 -8.52 14.14 -18.69
CA VAL A 287 -7.16 13.63 -18.60
C VAL A 287 -7.23 12.12 -18.60
N SER A 288 -6.47 11.49 -19.50
CA SER A 288 -6.36 10.03 -19.55
C SER A 288 -5.03 9.60 -18.97
N VAL A 289 -5.07 8.59 -18.12
CA VAL A 289 -3.90 8.07 -17.43
C VAL A 289 -3.86 6.56 -17.65
N LEU A 290 -2.67 6.04 -17.95
CA LEU A 290 -2.41 4.61 -18.04
C LEU A 290 -2.09 4.07 -16.65
N ARG A 291 -3.02 3.29 -16.09
CA ARG A 291 -2.91 2.70 -14.76
C ARG A 291 -2.25 1.33 -14.80
N ASP A 292 -1.46 1.07 -13.77
CA ASP A 292 -0.82 -0.21 -13.57
C ASP A 292 -1.79 -1.24 -12.94
N PRO A 293 -2.14 -2.31 -13.67
CA PRO A 293 -3.05 -3.34 -13.16
C PRO A 293 -2.44 -4.14 -11.99
N VAL A 294 -1.11 -4.27 -11.89
CA VAL A 294 -0.43 -5.01 -10.80
C VAL A 294 -0.63 -4.31 -9.45
N ARG A 295 -0.72 -2.97 -9.46
CA ARG A 295 -0.95 -2.16 -8.26
C ARG A 295 -2.44 -1.91 -8.01
N SER A 296 -3.32 -2.74 -8.57
CA SER A 296 -4.78 -2.57 -8.51
C SER A 296 -5.23 -1.17 -8.95
N PHE A 297 -4.56 -0.57 -9.91
CA PHE A 297 -4.81 0.79 -10.40
C PHE A 297 -4.63 1.91 -9.36
N ARG A 298 -3.82 1.68 -8.32
CA ARG A 298 -3.50 2.72 -7.34
C ARG A 298 -2.75 3.87 -8.05
N PRO A 299 -3.22 5.13 -7.92
CA PRO A 299 -2.53 6.27 -8.50
C PRO A 299 -1.10 6.40 -7.96
N GLY A 300 -0.16 6.72 -8.83
CA GLY A 300 1.24 6.92 -8.49
C GLY A 300 1.90 8.05 -9.30
N PRO A 301 3.01 8.61 -8.80
CA PRO A 301 3.78 9.62 -9.55
C PRO A 301 4.37 9.07 -10.86
N ASP A 302 4.56 7.76 -10.95
CA ASP A 302 5.08 7.06 -12.12
C ASP A 302 3.99 6.65 -13.13
N ASP A 303 2.75 7.11 -12.97
CA ASP A 303 1.69 6.87 -13.94
C ASP A 303 1.91 7.66 -15.24
N ILE A 304 1.45 7.09 -16.35
CA ILE A 304 1.69 7.68 -17.68
C ILE A 304 0.46 8.46 -18.13
N HIS A 305 0.64 9.75 -18.36
CA HIS A 305 -0.41 10.60 -18.94
C HIS A 305 -0.50 10.39 -20.44
N ILE A 306 -1.71 10.21 -20.94
CA ILE A 306 -1.96 10.03 -22.37
C ILE A 306 -2.37 11.38 -22.95
N ALA A 307 -1.64 11.81 -23.99
CA ALA A 307 -1.95 13.06 -24.66
C ALA A 307 -3.33 13.00 -25.33
N GLY A 308 -4.13 14.05 -25.18
CA GLY A 308 -5.53 14.04 -25.62
C GLY A 308 -5.76 13.81 -27.12
N HIS A 309 -4.77 14.06 -27.98
CA HIS A 309 -4.86 13.72 -29.40
C HIS A 309 -4.88 12.20 -29.62
N LEU A 310 -4.06 11.43 -28.91
CA LEU A 310 -4.02 9.96 -29.03
C LEU A 310 -5.39 9.33 -28.69
N ASN A 311 -6.10 9.88 -27.68
CA ASN A 311 -7.44 9.42 -27.36
C ASN A 311 -8.42 9.60 -28.52
N ARG A 312 -8.33 10.74 -29.23
CA ARG A 312 -9.23 11.06 -30.35
C ARG A 312 -8.85 10.26 -31.60
N ASP A 313 -7.56 10.18 -31.90
CA ASP A 313 -7.04 9.56 -33.13
C ASP A 313 -7.29 8.05 -33.13
N PHE A 314 -7.15 7.40 -31.97
CA PHE A 314 -7.37 5.95 -31.82
C PHE A 314 -8.71 5.57 -31.17
N GLY A 315 -9.54 6.55 -30.80
CA GLY A 315 -10.83 6.30 -30.15
C GLY A 315 -10.71 5.56 -28.81
N LEU A 316 -9.70 5.90 -28.02
CA LEU A 316 -9.38 5.20 -26.76
C LEU A 316 -10.46 5.42 -25.70
N ARG A 317 -10.81 4.34 -24.98
CA ARG A 317 -11.85 4.29 -23.95
C ARG A 317 -11.29 3.73 -22.63
N THR A 318 -11.90 4.14 -21.52
CA THR A 318 -11.60 3.57 -20.19
C THR A 318 -11.70 2.04 -20.20
N GLY A 319 -10.79 1.39 -19.49
CA GLY A 319 -10.69 -0.08 -19.40
C GLY A 319 -9.90 -0.73 -20.54
N GLN A 320 -9.54 0.02 -21.60
CA GLN A 320 -8.73 -0.56 -22.68
C GLN A 320 -7.29 -0.76 -22.24
N LYS A 321 -6.72 -1.91 -22.63
CA LYS A 321 -5.29 -2.19 -22.49
C LYS A 321 -4.54 -1.59 -23.66
N VAL A 322 -3.56 -0.73 -23.37
CA VAL A 322 -2.79 -0.03 -24.39
C VAL A 322 -1.32 -0.06 -24.04
N LYS A 323 -0.48 -0.27 -25.06
CA LYS A 323 0.98 -0.22 -25.00
C LYS A 323 1.46 1.02 -25.76
N ILE A 324 2.21 1.88 -25.09
CA ILE A 324 2.60 3.20 -25.60
C ILE A 324 4.09 3.47 -25.39
N LYS A 325 4.67 4.26 -26.29
CA LYS A 325 5.98 4.89 -26.04
C LYS A 325 5.82 6.06 -25.10
N VAL A 326 6.72 6.14 -24.14
CA VAL A 326 6.72 7.13 -23.06
C VAL A 326 7.90 8.07 -23.24
N ARG A 327 7.68 9.34 -22.92
CA ARG A 327 8.72 10.36 -22.82
C ARG A 327 8.73 11.01 -21.45
N ALA A 328 9.90 11.54 -21.09
CA ALA A 328 10.08 12.39 -19.94
C ALA A 328 9.19 13.65 -19.99
N PRO A 329 8.88 14.26 -18.83
CA PRO A 329 8.18 15.53 -18.79
C PRO A 329 8.96 16.62 -19.55
N ARG A 330 8.24 17.54 -20.20
CA ARG A 330 8.85 18.76 -20.76
C ARG A 330 9.08 19.78 -19.64
N GLU A 331 9.86 20.84 -19.86
CA GLU A 331 10.23 21.84 -18.82
C GLU A 331 9.06 22.42 -17.98
N ARG A 332 7.82 22.42 -18.52
CA ARG A 332 6.61 22.89 -17.82
C ARG A 332 5.74 21.79 -17.21
N ASP A 333 6.01 20.53 -17.58
CA ASP A 333 5.24 19.37 -17.16
C ASP A 333 5.96 18.62 -16.03
N LYS A 334 5.20 17.93 -15.18
CA LYS A 334 5.74 17.14 -14.06
C LYS A 334 5.49 15.64 -14.19
N LEU A 335 4.95 15.19 -15.33
CA LEU A 335 4.36 13.86 -15.47
C LEU A 335 4.91 13.17 -16.72
N LEU A 336 5.21 11.88 -16.60
CA LEU A 336 5.57 11.04 -17.74
C LEU A 336 4.40 11.01 -18.72
N SER A 337 4.70 11.11 -20.01
CA SER A 337 3.67 11.25 -21.04
C SER A 337 3.84 10.22 -22.16
N GLY A 338 2.74 9.57 -22.52
CA GLY A 338 2.63 8.77 -23.73
C GLY A 338 2.54 9.65 -24.95
N PHE A 339 3.33 9.37 -25.98
CA PHE A 339 3.34 10.15 -27.22
C PHE A 339 3.07 9.32 -28.49
N GLU A 340 3.12 7.99 -28.41
CA GLU A 340 2.86 7.10 -29.54
C GLU A 340 2.19 5.82 -29.04
N VAL A 341 1.14 5.36 -29.73
CA VAL A 341 0.45 4.09 -29.41
C VAL A 341 1.02 2.97 -30.27
N ILE A 342 1.52 1.92 -29.63
CA ILE A 342 2.12 0.75 -30.30
C ILE A 342 1.06 -0.33 -30.49
N GLU A 343 0.36 -0.69 -29.42
CA GLU A 343 -0.66 -1.75 -29.43
C GLU A 343 -1.90 -1.33 -28.64
N ILE A 344 -3.06 -1.77 -29.12
CA ILE A 344 -4.36 -1.65 -28.45
C ILE A 344 -4.91 -3.06 -28.32
N GLU A 345 -5.17 -3.49 -27.09
CA GLU A 345 -5.69 -4.83 -26.78
C GLU A 345 -4.82 -5.97 -27.34
N GLY A 346 -3.50 -5.76 -27.34
CA GLY A 346 -2.52 -6.73 -27.85
C GLY A 346 -2.45 -6.82 -29.38
N LYS A 347 -3.13 -5.94 -30.11
CA LYS A 347 -3.02 -5.81 -31.57
C LYS A 347 -2.23 -4.55 -31.93
N PRO A 348 -1.40 -4.56 -32.99
CA PRO A 348 -0.76 -3.34 -33.48
C PRO A 348 -1.79 -2.23 -33.71
N ALA A 349 -1.44 -1.00 -33.32
CA ALA A 349 -2.38 0.14 -33.38
C ALA A 349 -2.95 0.37 -34.78
N ALA A 350 -2.16 0.11 -35.83
CA ALA A 350 -2.58 0.20 -37.23
C ALA A 350 -3.60 -0.86 -37.66
N GLU A 351 -3.65 -2.00 -36.97
CA GLU A 351 -4.53 -3.13 -37.26
C GLU A 351 -5.77 -3.16 -36.35
N PHE A 352 -5.75 -2.39 -35.26
CA PHE A 352 -6.85 -2.34 -34.32
C PHE A 352 -8.10 -1.76 -34.97
N LYS A 353 -9.20 -2.53 -34.92
CA LYS A 353 -10.53 -2.09 -35.31
C LYS A 353 -11.41 -2.09 -34.08
N ALA A 354 -12.10 -0.99 -33.84
CA ALA A 354 -13.03 -0.89 -32.73
C ALA A 354 -14.17 -1.91 -32.92
N SER A 355 -14.38 -2.76 -31.91
CA SER A 355 -15.54 -3.65 -31.84
C SER A 355 -16.83 -2.86 -31.58
N THR A 356 -17.97 -3.52 -31.79
CA THR A 356 -19.27 -3.04 -31.30
C THR A 356 -19.18 -2.78 -29.79
N GLU A 357 -19.65 -1.62 -29.35
CA GLU A 357 -19.64 -1.24 -27.93
C GLU A 357 -20.50 -2.20 -27.10
N PHE A 358 -20.05 -2.52 -25.89
CA PHE A 358 -20.70 -3.48 -25.00
C PHE A 358 -22.20 -3.23 -24.80
N ASP A 359 -22.60 -1.96 -24.64
CA ASP A 359 -23.99 -1.58 -24.41
C ASP A 359 -24.91 -1.77 -25.65
N LYS A 360 -24.32 -1.98 -26.84
CA LYS A 360 -25.01 -2.26 -28.10
C LYS A 360 -25.07 -3.75 -28.45
N LEU A 361 -24.40 -4.62 -27.69
CA LEU A 361 -24.42 -6.06 -27.90
C LEU A 361 -25.78 -6.65 -27.47
N THR A 362 -26.25 -7.66 -28.19
CA THR A 362 -27.54 -8.29 -27.95
C THR A 362 -27.47 -9.21 -26.72
N PRO A 363 -28.20 -8.91 -25.62
CA PRO A 363 -28.13 -9.71 -24.40
C PRO A 363 -28.93 -11.02 -24.52
N LEU A 364 -28.30 -12.13 -24.16
CA LEU A 364 -28.91 -13.46 -24.12
C LEU A 364 -28.95 -14.03 -22.70
N PHE A 365 -29.79 -15.05 -22.52
CA PHE A 365 -29.69 -15.90 -21.33
C PHE A 365 -28.43 -16.78 -21.43
N PRO A 366 -27.83 -17.14 -20.29
CA PRO A 366 -26.80 -18.17 -20.25
C PRO A 366 -27.32 -19.51 -20.79
N ASP A 367 -26.56 -20.11 -21.69
CA ASP A 367 -26.83 -21.41 -22.33
C ASP A 367 -25.60 -22.33 -22.36
N GLN A 368 -24.43 -21.79 -22.00
CA GLN A 368 -23.20 -22.55 -21.81
C GLN A 368 -22.82 -22.58 -20.33
N ARG A 369 -22.63 -23.79 -19.79
CA ARG A 369 -22.28 -24.01 -18.39
C ARG A 369 -20.79 -23.80 -18.13
N ILE A 370 -20.49 -23.16 -17.00
CA ILE A 370 -19.15 -23.11 -16.41
C ILE A 370 -19.05 -24.27 -15.42
N HIS A 371 -18.48 -25.39 -15.87
CA HIS A 371 -18.24 -26.56 -15.03
C HIS A 371 -17.23 -26.26 -13.91
N LEU A 372 -17.64 -26.46 -12.65
CA LEU A 372 -16.81 -26.18 -11.47
C LEU A 372 -16.29 -27.46 -10.79
N GLU A 373 -16.75 -28.64 -11.19
CA GLU A 373 -16.31 -29.91 -10.63
C GLU A 373 -14.79 -30.10 -10.77
N GLY A 374 -14.18 -30.61 -9.71
CA GLY A 374 -12.77 -31.00 -9.68
C GLY A 374 -12.57 -32.27 -8.85
N GLU A 375 -11.36 -32.81 -8.88
CA GLU A 375 -11.03 -34.06 -8.19
C GLU A 375 -10.55 -33.81 -6.76
N GLY A 376 -11.04 -34.63 -5.82
CA GLY A 376 -10.61 -34.60 -4.42
C GLY A 376 -11.55 -33.83 -3.48
N ASN A 377 -11.29 -33.95 -2.18
CA ASN A 377 -12.16 -33.39 -1.14
C ASN A 377 -12.18 -31.85 -1.13
N ASP A 378 -11.13 -31.21 -1.63
CA ASP A 378 -11.03 -29.75 -1.72
C ASP A 378 -12.05 -29.13 -2.68
N PHE A 379 -12.71 -29.94 -3.53
CA PHE A 379 -13.69 -29.50 -4.53
C PHE A 379 -15.14 -29.86 -4.17
N LEU A 380 -15.41 -30.33 -2.95
CA LEU A 380 -16.78 -30.68 -2.55
C LEU A 380 -17.74 -29.47 -2.64
N GLY A 381 -17.30 -28.27 -2.28
CA GLY A 381 -18.09 -27.04 -2.39
C GLY A 381 -18.57 -26.76 -3.80
N VAL A 382 -17.67 -26.80 -4.76
CA VAL A 382 -17.99 -26.55 -6.17
C VAL A 382 -18.78 -27.69 -6.81
N ARG A 383 -18.58 -28.96 -6.39
CA ARG A 383 -19.42 -30.09 -6.82
C ARG A 383 -20.87 -29.92 -6.36
N VAL A 384 -21.10 -29.40 -5.14
CA VAL A 384 -22.44 -29.06 -4.65
C VAL A 384 -23.05 -27.93 -5.49
N ILE A 385 -22.29 -26.85 -5.76
CA ILE A 385 -22.77 -25.76 -6.64
C ILE A 385 -23.17 -26.30 -8.01
N ASP A 386 -22.36 -27.18 -8.60
CA ASP A 386 -22.66 -27.77 -9.90
C ASP A 386 -23.96 -28.59 -9.94
N LEU A 387 -24.43 -29.12 -8.81
CA LEU A 387 -25.70 -29.86 -8.73
C LEU A 387 -26.88 -28.97 -8.32
N ILE A 388 -26.62 -27.93 -7.52
CA ILE A 388 -27.69 -27.16 -6.85
C ILE A 388 -27.86 -25.76 -7.46
N ALA A 389 -26.83 -25.13 -7.97
CA ALA A 389 -26.91 -23.78 -8.53
C ALA A 389 -25.87 -23.67 -9.65
N PRO A 390 -26.11 -24.28 -10.81
CA PRO A 390 -25.13 -24.32 -11.88
C PRO A 390 -24.83 -22.90 -12.35
N LEU A 391 -23.55 -22.64 -12.62
CA LEU A 391 -23.06 -21.35 -13.09
C LEU A 391 -22.99 -21.37 -14.62
N GLY A 392 -23.53 -20.34 -15.28
CA GLY A 392 -23.47 -20.18 -16.73
C GLY A 392 -22.56 -19.03 -17.19
N LYS A 393 -22.15 -19.06 -18.46
CA LYS A 393 -21.52 -17.93 -19.14
C LYS A 393 -22.51 -16.79 -19.29
N GLY A 394 -22.20 -15.63 -18.71
CA GLY A 394 -23.12 -14.50 -18.60
C GLY A 394 -23.99 -14.47 -17.34
N GLN A 395 -23.75 -15.34 -16.36
CA GLN A 395 -24.56 -15.43 -15.13
C GLN A 395 -24.35 -14.20 -14.23
N ARG A 396 -25.43 -13.78 -13.55
CA ARG A 396 -25.44 -12.84 -12.43
C ARG A 396 -25.70 -13.60 -11.13
N GLY A 397 -24.63 -14.14 -10.56
CA GLY A 397 -24.69 -14.97 -9.35
C GLY A 397 -24.42 -14.17 -8.07
N ILE A 398 -25.13 -14.53 -7.01
CA ILE A 398 -24.91 -14.00 -5.66
C ILE A 398 -24.62 -15.15 -4.71
N ILE A 399 -23.51 -15.07 -3.96
CA ILE A 399 -23.23 -15.92 -2.80
C ILE A 399 -23.66 -15.15 -1.56
N VAL A 400 -24.81 -15.51 -1.01
CA VAL A 400 -25.40 -14.89 0.17
C VAL A 400 -24.80 -15.55 1.40
N ALA A 401 -24.05 -14.81 2.21
CA ALA A 401 -23.33 -15.40 3.32
C ALA A 401 -23.37 -14.55 4.59
N PRO A 402 -23.62 -15.15 5.77
CA PRO A 402 -23.37 -14.48 7.03
C PRO A 402 -21.85 -14.33 7.26
N PRO A 403 -21.44 -13.44 8.18
CA PRO A 403 -20.07 -13.40 8.67
C PRO A 403 -19.62 -14.80 9.12
N ARG A 404 -18.40 -15.20 8.77
CA ARG A 404 -17.82 -16.53 9.07
C ARG A 404 -18.57 -17.72 8.43
N GLY A 405 -19.46 -17.51 7.46
CA GLY A 405 -20.17 -18.58 6.75
C GLY A 405 -19.33 -19.39 5.75
N GLY A 406 -18.04 -19.08 5.57
CA GLY A 406 -17.15 -19.76 4.64
C GLY A 406 -17.12 -19.20 3.21
N LYS A 407 -17.58 -17.95 3.01
CA LYS A 407 -17.60 -17.25 1.70
C LYS A 407 -16.25 -17.32 0.97
N THR A 408 -15.16 -17.03 1.69
CA THR A 408 -13.83 -16.87 1.11
C THR A 408 -13.28 -18.22 0.64
N ILE A 409 -13.50 -19.29 1.41
CA ILE A 409 -13.09 -20.65 1.04
C ILE A 409 -13.84 -21.09 -0.23
N LEU A 410 -15.15 -20.87 -0.27
CA LEU A 410 -15.96 -21.23 -1.43
C LEU A 410 -15.53 -20.45 -2.68
N LEU A 411 -15.29 -19.13 -2.55
CA LEU A 411 -14.86 -18.29 -3.66
C LEU A 411 -13.48 -18.72 -4.20
N LYS A 412 -12.54 -19.11 -3.33
CA LYS A 412 -11.24 -19.68 -3.73
C LYS A 412 -11.39 -21.01 -4.47
N GLN A 413 -12.27 -21.90 -4.00
CA GLN A 413 -12.56 -23.17 -4.68
C GLN A 413 -13.13 -22.92 -6.08
N ILE A 414 -14.07 -21.99 -6.21
CA ILE A 414 -14.63 -21.57 -7.50
C ILE A 414 -13.53 -21.01 -8.42
N ALA A 415 -12.70 -20.09 -7.93
CA ALA A 415 -11.61 -19.49 -8.70
C ALA A 415 -10.60 -20.53 -9.22
N ARG A 416 -10.16 -21.43 -8.34
CA ARG A 416 -9.24 -22.53 -8.70
C ARG A 416 -9.86 -23.46 -9.74
N SER A 417 -11.15 -23.75 -9.60
CA SER A 417 -11.87 -24.60 -10.53
C SER A 417 -12.02 -23.96 -11.90
N ILE A 418 -12.46 -22.69 -11.95
CA ILE A 418 -12.58 -21.93 -13.20
C ILE A 418 -11.26 -21.95 -13.97
N ARG A 419 -10.14 -21.64 -13.29
CA ARG A 419 -8.85 -21.62 -13.98
C ARG A 419 -8.40 -22.99 -14.48
N LYS A 420 -8.74 -24.06 -13.76
CA LYS A 420 -8.43 -25.44 -14.18
C LYS A 420 -9.28 -25.87 -15.37
N ASN A 421 -10.57 -25.59 -15.32
CA ASN A 421 -11.56 -26.15 -16.24
C ASN A 421 -11.84 -25.25 -17.45
N HIS A 422 -11.60 -23.94 -17.32
CA HIS A 422 -11.86 -22.91 -18.33
C HIS A 422 -10.65 -21.99 -18.51
N PRO A 423 -9.48 -22.51 -18.94
CA PRO A 423 -8.26 -21.72 -19.08
C PRO A 423 -8.35 -20.60 -20.13
N ASP A 424 -9.28 -20.71 -21.08
CA ASP A 424 -9.52 -19.70 -22.12
C ASP A 424 -10.39 -18.54 -21.63
N ALA A 425 -11.07 -18.68 -20.49
CA ALA A 425 -11.86 -17.62 -19.88
C ALA A 425 -10.97 -16.68 -19.07
N GLU A 426 -11.22 -15.38 -19.20
CA GLU A 426 -10.54 -14.35 -18.43
C GLU A 426 -11.12 -14.33 -17.00
N LEU A 427 -10.40 -14.91 -16.05
CA LEU A 427 -10.75 -14.86 -14.63
C LEU A 427 -10.24 -13.56 -14.00
N ILE A 428 -11.16 -12.73 -13.53
CA ILE A 428 -10.88 -11.49 -12.79
C ILE A 428 -11.36 -11.68 -11.35
N ILE A 429 -10.49 -11.37 -10.38
CA ILE A 429 -10.85 -11.40 -8.96
C ILE A 429 -10.79 -9.97 -8.43
N LEU A 430 -11.86 -9.51 -7.78
CA LEU A 430 -11.99 -8.19 -7.18
C LEU A 430 -12.35 -8.31 -5.70
N LEU A 431 -11.42 -7.91 -4.82
CA LEU A 431 -11.59 -7.91 -3.37
C LEU A 431 -11.68 -6.48 -2.84
N LEU A 432 -12.74 -6.16 -2.10
CA LEU A 432 -13.06 -4.83 -1.59
C LEU A 432 -13.26 -4.89 -0.07
N ASP A 433 -12.62 -3.97 0.65
CA ASP A 433 -12.70 -3.84 2.11
C ASP A 433 -12.29 -5.12 2.85
N GLU A 434 -11.34 -5.87 2.28
CA GLU A 434 -10.82 -7.12 2.85
C GLU A 434 -9.43 -6.88 3.47
N ARG A 435 -8.99 -7.77 4.36
CA ARG A 435 -7.70 -7.61 5.04
C ARG A 435 -6.51 -7.90 4.12
N PRO A 436 -5.38 -7.16 4.25
CA PRO A 436 -4.19 -7.40 3.41
C PRO A 436 -3.68 -8.84 3.42
N GLU A 437 -3.72 -9.50 4.58
CA GLU A 437 -3.33 -10.90 4.72
C GLU A 437 -4.29 -11.86 3.99
N GLU A 438 -5.58 -11.54 3.95
CA GLU A 438 -6.57 -12.34 3.23
C GLU A 438 -6.46 -12.17 1.71
N VAL A 439 -6.10 -10.97 1.24
CA VAL A 439 -5.79 -10.71 -0.18
C VAL A 439 -4.57 -11.53 -0.60
N THR A 440 -3.49 -11.49 0.19
CA THR A 440 -2.25 -12.23 -0.10
C THR A 440 -2.51 -13.75 -0.14
N ASP A 441 -3.24 -14.27 0.84
CA ASP A 441 -3.65 -15.68 0.89
C ASP A 441 -4.58 -16.06 -0.28
N PHE A 442 -5.39 -15.13 -0.80
CA PHE A 442 -6.18 -15.36 -2.02
C PHE A 442 -5.31 -15.40 -3.28
N GLU A 443 -4.31 -14.51 -3.38
CA GLU A 443 -3.35 -14.47 -4.48
C GLU A 443 -2.50 -15.74 -4.54
N GLU A 444 -1.98 -16.22 -3.42
CA GLU A 444 -1.15 -17.43 -3.34
C GLU A 444 -1.96 -18.72 -3.61
N THR A 445 -2.94 -19.00 -2.74
CA THR A 445 -4.32 -19.30 -3.13
C THR A 445 -4.60 -19.79 -4.54
N VAL A 446 -5.12 -18.83 -5.29
CA VAL A 446 -5.50 -19.00 -6.65
C VAL A 446 -4.21 -19.04 -7.44
N GLY A 447 -3.42 -17.98 -7.52
CA GLY A 447 -2.31 -17.82 -8.48
C GLY A 447 -2.79 -17.13 -9.75
N ALA A 448 -3.69 -16.16 -9.58
CA ALA A 448 -4.25 -15.32 -10.63
C ALA A 448 -4.17 -13.87 -10.17
N GLN A 449 -4.26 -12.93 -11.10
CA GLN A 449 -4.22 -11.52 -10.75
C GLN A 449 -5.46 -11.15 -9.92
N VAL A 450 -5.23 -10.55 -8.76
CA VAL A 450 -6.26 -10.04 -7.87
C VAL A 450 -6.22 -8.52 -7.90
N TYR A 451 -7.38 -7.90 -8.14
CA TYR A 451 -7.58 -6.48 -7.96
C TYR A 451 -8.12 -6.27 -6.55
N ALA A 452 -7.41 -5.52 -5.71
CA ALA A 452 -7.78 -5.34 -4.32
C ALA A 452 -7.82 -3.86 -3.91
N SER A 453 -8.78 -3.55 -3.05
CA SER A 453 -8.79 -2.34 -2.23
C SER A 453 -9.05 -2.77 -0.79
N THR A 454 -8.01 -2.80 0.05
CA THR A 454 -8.08 -3.28 1.43
C THR A 454 -8.89 -2.35 2.32
N PHE A 455 -9.23 -2.78 3.54
CA PHE A 455 -10.00 -1.96 4.50
C PHE A 455 -9.30 -0.66 4.94
N ASP A 456 -7.99 -0.54 4.74
CA ASP A 456 -7.22 0.69 5.01
C ASP A 456 -7.52 1.81 3.98
N GLU A 457 -8.14 1.45 2.85
CA GLU A 457 -8.47 2.37 1.77
C GLU A 457 -9.84 3.01 1.97
N SER A 458 -10.03 4.22 1.46
CA SER A 458 -11.33 4.89 1.57
C SER A 458 -12.45 4.14 0.82
N PRO A 459 -13.72 4.21 1.27
CA PRO A 459 -14.83 3.60 0.53
C PRO A 459 -14.96 4.09 -0.93
N ARG A 460 -14.59 5.36 -1.19
CA ARG A 460 -14.55 5.92 -2.54
C ARG A 460 -13.52 5.21 -3.43
N ARG A 461 -12.41 4.75 -2.86
CA ARG A 461 -11.39 3.97 -3.57
C ARG A 461 -11.93 2.60 -3.98
N HIS A 462 -12.71 1.93 -3.13
CA HIS A 462 -13.36 0.65 -3.48
C HIS A 462 -14.22 0.79 -4.74
N ALA A 463 -15.04 1.85 -4.80
CA ALA A 463 -15.85 2.15 -5.97
C ALA A 463 -15.00 2.44 -7.22
N GLN A 464 -13.90 3.21 -7.08
CA GLN A 464 -13.02 3.52 -8.20
C GLN A 464 -12.35 2.28 -8.81
N VAL A 465 -11.82 1.37 -7.97
CA VAL A 465 -11.22 0.11 -8.45
C VAL A 465 -12.28 -0.70 -9.19
N ALA A 466 -13.45 -0.87 -8.58
CA ALA A 466 -14.53 -1.64 -9.17
C ALA A 466 -14.99 -1.06 -10.52
N ASP A 467 -15.20 0.25 -10.60
CA ASP A 467 -15.58 0.94 -11.84
C ASP A 467 -14.57 0.71 -12.97
N LEU A 468 -13.27 0.71 -12.68
CA LEU A 468 -12.25 0.46 -13.70
C LEU A 468 -12.16 -1.03 -14.09
N VAL A 469 -12.31 -1.94 -13.11
CA VAL A 469 -12.37 -3.39 -13.35
C VAL A 469 -13.54 -3.76 -14.25
N ILE A 470 -14.73 -3.20 -14.02
CA ILE A 470 -15.90 -3.53 -14.85
C ILE A 470 -15.76 -2.97 -16.27
N GLU A 471 -15.17 -1.78 -16.44
CA GLU A 471 -14.87 -1.27 -17.78
C GLU A 471 -13.85 -2.15 -18.50
N ARG A 472 -12.80 -2.63 -17.79
CA ARG A 472 -11.86 -3.61 -18.35
C ARG A 472 -12.57 -4.88 -18.81
N ALA A 473 -13.43 -5.44 -17.96
CA ALA A 473 -14.21 -6.64 -18.28
C ALA A 473 -15.05 -6.45 -19.55
N LYS A 474 -15.73 -5.30 -19.70
CA LYS A 474 -16.49 -4.97 -20.91
C LYS A 474 -15.60 -4.94 -22.16
N ARG A 475 -14.42 -4.30 -22.10
CA ARG A 475 -13.48 -4.24 -23.24
C ARG A 475 -12.97 -5.62 -23.66
N VAL A 476 -12.87 -6.57 -22.72
CA VAL A 476 -12.49 -7.96 -23.01
C VAL A 476 -13.65 -8.71 -23.68
N VAL A 477 -14.89 -8.53 -23.21
CA VAL A 477 -16.08 -9.13 -23.84
C VAL A 477 -16.33 -8.61 -25.25
N GLU A 478 -16.10 -7.32 -25.49
CA GLU A 478 -16.18 -6.70 -26.83
C GLU A 478 -15.19 -7.34 -27.83
N GLN A 479 -14.18 -8.08 -27.37
CA GLN A 479 -13.24 -8.83 -28.22
C GLN A 479 -13.64 -10.30 -28.43
N GLY A 480 -14.82 -10.71 -27.99
CA GLY A 480 -15.29 -12.09 -28.14
C GLY A 480 -14.80 -13.04 -27.06
N LYS A 481 -14.27 -12.54 -25.93
CA LYS A 481 -13.76 -13.37 -24.83
C LYS A 481 -14.78 -13.50 -23.70
N ASP A 482 -14.80 -14.67 -23.08
CA ASP A 482 -15.56 -14.91 -21.86
C ASP A 482 -14.82 -14.37 -20.64
N VAL A 483 -15.49 -13.56 -19.83
CA VAL A 483 -14.94 -12.97 -18.62
C VAL A 483 -15.74 -13.46 -17.42
N ILE A 484 -15.03 -13.93 -16.39
CA ILE A 484 -15.64 -14.33 -15.12
C ILE A 484 -15.06 -13.44 -14.02
N LEU A 485 -15.90 -12.55 -13.49
CA LEU A 485 -15.56 -11.65 -12.39
C LEU A 485 -16.06 -12.21 -11.06
N LEU A 486 -15.13 -12.56 -10.18
CA LEU A 486 -15.40 -12.92 -8.79
C LEU A 486 -15.27 -11.68 -7.91
N LEU A 487 -16.35 -11.26 -7.26
CA LEU A 487 -16.39 -10.04 -6.45
C LEU A 487 -16.67 -10.35 -4.97
N ASP A 488 -15.80 -9.88 -4.07
CA ASP A 488 -16.01 -9.89 -2.63
C ASP A 488 -15.89 -8.46 -2.08
N SER A 489 -16.97 -7.70 -1.89
CA SER A 489 -18.39 -8.06 -2.03
C SER A 489 -19.25 -6.95 -2.63
N LEU A 490 -20.47 -7.30 -3.08
CA LEU A 490 -21.48 -6.31 -3.51
C LEU A 490 -21.86 -5.34 -2.39
N THR A 491 -21.91 -5.83 -1.15
CA THR A 491 -22.23 -5.00 0.01
C THR A 491 -21.20 -3.89 0.20
N ARG A 492 -19.90 -4.21 0.03
CA ARG A 492 -18.80 -3.23 0.13
C ARG A 492 -18.79 -2.28 -1.06
N LEU A 493 -19.08 -2.76 -2.26
CA LEU A 493 -19.25 -1.92 -3.44
C LEU A 493 -20.37 -0.88 -3.26
N ALA A 494 -21.52 -1.30 -2.74
CA ALA A 494 -22.66 -0.41 -2.50
C ALA A 494 -22.32 0.68 -1.47
N ARG A 495 -21.62 0.33 -0.39
CA ARG A 495 -21.08 1.30 0.59
C ARG A 495 -20.12 2.29 -0.08
N GLY A 496 -19.21 1.80 -0.92
CA GLY A 496 -18.29 2.64 -1.67
C GLY A 496 -18.97 3.65 -2.60
N HIS A 497 -19.99 3.20 -3.35
CA HIS A 497 -20.80 4.08 -4.18
C HIS A 497 -21.61 5.10 -3.37
N ASN A 498 -22.12 4.70 -2.19
CA ASN A 498 -22.84 5.60 -1.30
C ASN A 498 -21.92 6.71 -0.77
N SER A 499 -20.71 6.37 -0.34
CA SER A 499 -19.71 7.34 0.12
C SER A 499 -19.15 8.22 -1.00
N ALA A 500 -19.16 7.76 -2.25
CA ALA A 500 -18.69 8.54 -3.40
C ALA A 500 -19.70 9.60 -3.86
N MET A 501 -20.97 9.50 -3.45
CA MET A 501 -21.98 10.52 -3.74
C MET A 501 -21.84 11.73 -2.83
N GLN A 502 -21.97 12.93 -3.40
CA GLN A 502 -22.02 14.19 -2.67
C GLN A 502 -23.44 14.73 -2.67
N GLY A 503 -24.08 14.78 -1.49
CA GLY A 503 -25.44 15.26 -1.33
C GLY A 503 -26.51 14.36 -1.98
N GLY A 504 -27.77 14.75 -1.81
CA GLY A 504 -28.93 14.03 -2.36
C GLY A 504 -29.80 13.36 -1.29
N PRO A 505 -30.97 12.83 -1.71
CA PRO A 505 -31.90 12.19 -0.79
C PRO A 505 -31.29 10.92 -0.19
N ILE A 506 -31.46 10.77 1.12
CA ILE A 506 -31.11 9.56 1.87
C ILE A 506 -32.33 8.65 1.81
N GLY A 507 -32.16 7.46 1.24
CA GLY A 507 -33.20 6.44 1.16
C GLY A 507 -33.28 5.60 2.44
N SER A 508 -34.10 4.54 2.38
CA SER A 508 -34.21 3.57 3.47
C SER A 508 -32.84 2.96 3.83
N GLY A 509 -32.61 2.71 5.12
CA GLY A 509 -31.36 2.11 5.60
C GLY A 509 -30.12 3.01 5.50
N GLY A 510 -30.27 4.30 5.19
CA GLY A 510 -29.14 5.25 5.10
C GLY A 510 -28.40 5.22 3.76
N VAL A 511 -29.00 4.61 2.72
CA VAL A 511 -28.37 4.48 1.40
C VAL A 511 -29.04 5.41 0.39
N SER A 512 -28.24 6.09 -0.41
CA SER A 512 -28.78 6.90 -1.50
C SER A 512 -29.34 6.02 -2.62
N PRO A 513 -30.55 6.30 -3.15
CA PRO A 513 -31.12 5.57 -4.28
C PRO A 513 -30.22 5.58 -5.54
N ALA A 514 -29.53 6.69 -5.81
CA ALA A 514 -28.64 6.78 -6.96
C ALA A 514 -27.36 5.93 -6.78
N ALA A 515 -26.86 5.77 -5.56
CA ALA A 515 -25.75 4.88 -5.26
C ALA A 515 -26.14 3.41 -5.43
N LEU A 516 -27.34 3.02 -4.97
CA LEU A 516 -27.91 1.70 -5.23
C LEU A 516 -28.09 1.46 -6.73
N GLN A 517 -28.65 2.42 -7.47
CA GLN A 517 -28.81 2.32 -8.92
C GLN A 517 -27.47 2.11 -9.63
N LYS A 518 -26.41 2.83 -9.23
CA LYS A 518 -25.08 2.65 -9.80
C LYS A 518 -24.53 1.25 -9.54
N SER A 519 -24.63 0.77 -8.31
CA SER A 519 -24.21 -0.59 -7.92
C SER A 519 -25.03 -1.67 -8.64
N ARG A 520 -26.33 -1.43 -8.83
CA ARG A 520 -27.22 -2.31 -9.59
C ARG A 520 -26.83 -2.35 -11.06
N LYS A 521 -26.47 -1.21 -11.65
CA LYS A 521 -25.97 -1.15 -13.03
C LYS A 521 -24.65 -1.94 -13.17
N PHE A 522 -23.75 -1.83 -12.20
CA PHE A 522 -22.53 -2.65 -12.15
C PHE A 522 -22.88 -4.14 -12.21
N PHE A 523 -23.71 -4.64 -11.28
CA PHE A 523 -24.05 -6.06 -11.21
C PHE A 523 -24.88 -6.53 -12.41
N GLY A 524 -25.78 -5.67 -12.91
CA GLY A 524 -26.59 -5.89 -14.12
C GLY A 524 -25.80 -5.80 -15.44
N THR A 525 -24.49 -5.51 -15.38
CA THR A 525 -23.65 -5.58 -16.58
C THR A 525 -23.45 -7.03 -17.01
N ALA A 526 -23.40 -7.99 -16.08
CA ALA A 526 -23.24 -9.41 -16.42
C ALA A 526 -24.40 -9.94 -17.28
N ARG A 527 -24.02 -10.55 -18.41
CA ARG A 527 -24.91 -11.05 -19.46
C ARG A 527 -24.13 -11.93 -20.42
N ASN A 528 -24.83 -12.87 -21.05
CA ASN A 528 -24.34 -13.53 -22.26
C ASN A 528 -24.60 -12.58 -23.44
N VAL A 529 -23.76 -12.56 -24.46
CA VAL A 529 -23.98 -11.73 -25.66
C VAL A 529 -23.84 -12.55 -26.93
N GLU A 530 -24.62 -12.19 -27.96
CA GLU A 530 -24.62 -12.92 -29.23
C GLU A 530 -23.38 -12.63 -30.07
N GLU A 531 -23.00 -11.36 -30.19
CA GLU A 531 -21.91 -10.91 -31.08
C GLU A 531 -20.54 -10.79 -30.39
N GLY A 532 -20.47 -11.13 -29.10
CA GLY A 532 -19.26 -11.03 -28.29
C GLY A 532 -18.97 -12.32 -27.51
N GLY A 533 -18.28 -12.20 -26.38
CA GLY A 533 -18.11 -13.31 -25.44
C GLY A 533 -19.23 -13.36 -24.40
N SER A 534 -18.89 -13.39 -23.13
CA SER A 534 -19.86 -13.29 -22.04
C SER A 534 -19.24 -12.61 -20.83
N LEU A 535 -20.04 -11.91 -20.04
CA LEU A 535 -19.62 -11.39 -18.74
C LEU A 535 -20.39 -12.11 -17.64
N THR A 536 -19.73 -13.00 -16.92
CA THR A 536 -20.23 -13.61 -15.69
C THR A 536 -19.76 -12.79 -14.49
N ILE A 537 -20.66 -12.43 -13.58
CA ILE A 537 -20.31 -11.85 -12.29
C ILE A 537 -20.88 -12.78 -11.21
N LEU A 538 -19.99 -13.31 -10.38
CA LEU A 538 -20.35 -14.04 -9.17
C LEU A 538 -19.83 -13.25 -7.97
N ALA A 539 -20.75 -12.70 -7.19
CA ALA A 539 -20.39 -11.80 -6.12
C ALA A 539 -20.93 -12.26 -4.77
N THR A 540 -20.18 -12.02 -3.70
CA THR A 540 -20.67 -12.26 -2.35
C THR A 540 -21.58 -11.10 -1.91
N ALA A 541 -22.58 -11.41 -1.08
CA ALA A 541 -23.41 -10.44 -0.39
C ALA A 541 -23.50 -10.84 1.09
N LEU A 542 -23.16 -9.89 1.97
CA LEU A 542 -23.23 -10.11 3.41
C LEU A 542 -24.68 -9.94 3.87
N VAL A 543 -25.15 -10.89 4.69
CA VAL A 543 -26.45 -10.84 5.36
C VAL A 543 -26.27 -11.08 6.86
N GLU A 544 -27.31 -10.78 7.64
CA GLU A 544 -27.32 -11.02 9.09
C GLU A 544 -26.15 -10.31 9.82
N THR A 545 -25.77 -9.13 9.32
CA THR A 545 -24.70 -8.27 9.86
C THR A 545 -25.20 -7.27 10.90
N GLU A 546 -26.49 -7.36 11.27
CA GLU A 546 -27.22 -6.38 12.10
C GLU A 546 -27.25 -4.97 11.49
N SER A 547 -26.87 -4.83 10.22
CA SER A 547 -26.86 -3.55 9.51
C SER A 547 -28.04 -3.45 8.56
N ARG A 548 -28.98 -2.54 8.87
CA ARG A 548 -30.12 -2.22 7.97
C ARG A 548 -29.67 -1.81 6.56
N LEU A 549 -28.48 -1.22 6.45
CA LEU A 549 -27.89 -0.87 5.15
C LEU A 549 -27.65 -2.13 4.32
N ASP A 550 -27.05 -3.16 4.92
CA ASP A 550 -26.70 -4.39 4.23
C ASP A 550 -27.96 -5.16 3.83
N ASP A 551 -29.00 -5.14 4.66
CA ASP A 551 -30.31 -5.74 4.34
C ASP A 551 -30.94 -5.07 3.11
N VAL A 552 -30.97 -3.73 3.06
CA VAL A 552 -31.51 -2.97 1.91
C VAL A 552 -30.71 -3.25 0.64
N VAL A 553 -29.39 -3.29 0.76
CA VAL A 553 -28.46 -3.62 -0.33
C VAL A 553 -28.74 -5.03 -0.86
N PHE A 554 -28.90 -6.02 0.02
CA PHE A 554 -29.17 -7.40 -0.37
C PHE A 554 -30.48 -7.53 -1.13
N GLU A 555 -31.57 -6.95 -0.60
CA GLU A 555 -32.89 -7.01 -1.25
C GLU A 555 -32.88 -6.37 -2.65
N GLU A 556 -32.15 -5.27 -2.85
CA GLU A 556 -32.00 -4.62 -4.16
C GLU A 556 -31.28 -5.52 -5.18
N PHE A 557 -30.23 -6.24 -4.76
CA PHE A 557 -29.46 -7.10 -5.65
C PHE A 557 -30.12 -8.46 -5.89
N LYS A 558 -30.86 -8.99 -4.93
CA LYS A 558 -31.60 -10.25 -5.05
C LYS A 558 -32.55 -10.24 -6.25
N GLY A 559 -33.24 -9.12 -6.49
CA GLY A 559 -34.10 -8.95 -7.68
C GLY A 559 -33.35 -8.90 -9.01
N THR A 560 -32.07 -8.50 -8.98
CA THR A 560 -31.22 -8.30 -10.17
C THR A 560 -30.49 -9.58 -10.59
N GLY A 561 -30.14 -10.43 -9.62
CA GLY A 561 -29.47 -11.71 -9.82
C GLY A 561 -30.37 -12.77 -10.45
N ASN A 562 -29.75 -13.77 -11.07
CA ASN A 562 -30.41 -14.95 -11.62
C ASN A 562 -29.81 -16.27 -11.12
N MET A 563 -28.84 -16.23 -10.21
CA MET A 563 -28.33 -17.36 -9.45
C MET A 563 -28.10 -16.93 -7.99
N GLU A 564 -28.50 -17.77 -7.04
CA GLU A 564 -28.30 -17.55 -5.60
C GLU A 564 -27.71 -18.82 -4.97
N VAL A 565 -26.59 -18.67 -4.25
CA VAL A 565 -26.03 -19.70 -3.36
C VAL A 565 -26.05 -19.14 -1.96
N ARG A 566 -26.88 -19.73 -1.10
CA ARG A 566 -27.06 -19.25 0.26
C ARG A 566 -26.26 -20.09 1.24
N LEU A 567 -25.42 -19.44 2.05
CA LEU A 567 -24.67 -20.07 3.13
C LEU A 567 -25.43 -19.88 4.44
N ASP A 568 -25.48 -20.95 5.24
CA ASP A 568 -26.27 -21.04 6.46
C ASP A 568 -25.39 -20.90 7.71
N ARG A 569 -25.83 -20.08 8.67
CA ARG A 569 -25.10 -19.83 9.92
C ARG A 569 -25.07 -21.05 10.83
N GLU A 570 -26.19 -21.74 10.98
CA GLU A 570 -26.29 -22.90 11.88
C GLU A 570 -25.41 -24.05 11.39
N LEU A 571 -25.35 -24.27 10.06
CA LEU A 571 -24.43 -25.23 9.46
C LEU A 571 -22.97 -24.87 9.74
N ALA A 572 -22.60 -23.59 9.57
CA ALA A 572 -21.24 -23.12 9.83
C ALA A 572 -20.85 -23.26 11.31
N GLU A 573 -21.75 -22.94 12.25
CA GLU A 573 -21.55 -23.11 13.69
C GLU A 573 -21.38 -24.58 14.09
N ARG A 574 -22.11 -25.49 13.43
CA ARG A 574 -21.94 -26.94 13.54
C ARG A 574 -20.70 -27.49 12.82
N ARG A 575 -19.92 -26.64 12.15
CA ARG A 575 -18.74 -26.99 11.34
C ARG A 575 -19.03 -27.91 10.15
N VAL A 576 -20.23 -27.81 9.58
CA VAL A 576 -20.61 -28.52 8.36
C VAL A 576 -20.25 -27.63 7.17
N PHE A 577 -19.19 -28.00 6.44
CA PHE A 577 -18.72 -27.27 5.26
C PHE A 577 -18.72 -28.15 4.00
N PRO A 578 -19.09 -27.61 2.82
CA PRO A 578 -19.61 -26.26 2.57
C PRO A 578 -20.97 -26.02 3.27
N ALA A 579 -21.15 -24.84 3.87
CA ALA A 579 -22.35 -24.50 4.64
C ALA A 579 -23.52 -24.09 3.72
N ILE A 580 -23.74 -24.78 2.59
CA ILE A 580 -24.72 -24.39 1.58
C ILE A 580 -26.12 -24.84 1.98
N HIS A 581 -27.06 -23.90 2.04
CA HIS A 581 -28.47 -24.16 2.21
C HIS A 581 -29.08 -24.64 0.88
N ILE A 582 -29.23 -25.96 0.72
CA ILE A 582 -29.66 -26.59 -0.54
C ILE A 582 -31.02 -26.06 -1.05
N PRO A 583 -32.12 -26.05 -0.26
CA PRO A 583 -33.42 -25.57 -0.75
C PRO A 583 -33.47 -24.10 -1.18
N GLN A 584 -32.65 -23.23 -0.57
CA GLN A 584 -32.63 -21.79 -0.83
C GLN A 584 -31.62 -21.41 -1.92
N SER A 585 -30.84 -22.38 -2.41
CA SER A 585 -29.86 -22.19 -3.46
C SER A 585 -30.41 -22.69 -4.80
N GLY A 586 -30.14 -21.94 -5.87
CA GLY A 586 -30.66 -22.26 -7.19
C GLY A 586 -30.26 -21.25 -8.27
N THR A 587 -30.47 -21.67 -9.51
CA THR A 587 -30.26 -20.86 -10.71
C THR A 587 -31.57 -20.78 -11.48
N ARG A 588 -31.95 -19.59 -11.95
CA ARG A 588 -33.13 -19.43 -12.82
C ARG A 588 -32.83 -20.03 -14.18
N ASN A 589 -33.78 -20.79 -14.74
CA ASN A 589 -33.67 -21.49 -16.02
C ASN A 589 -32.43 -22.40 -16.08
N ASP A 590 -32.18 -23.13 -14.99
CA ASP A 590 -31.06 -24.06 -14.87
C ASP A 590 -31.18 -25.27 -15.82
N ASP A 591 -32.39 -25.57 -16.31
CA ASP A 591 -32.67 -26.53 -17.38
C ASP A 591 -31.85 -26.30 -18.65
N ARG A 592 -31.44 -25.05 -18.91
CA ARG A 592 -30.60 -24.69 -20.07
C ARG A 592 -29.12 -25.03 -19.89
N LEU A 593 -28.67 -25.21 -18.65
CA LEU A 593 -27.26 -25.39 -18.30
C LEU A 593 -26.89 -26.87 -18.10
N TYR A 594 -27.90 -27.72 -17.96
CA TYR A 594 -27.73 -29.16 -17.81
C TYR A 594 -27.96 -29.89 -19.13
N HIS A 595 -27.33 -31.05 -19.27
CA HIS A 595 -27.80 -32.01 -20.27
C HIS A 595 -29.22 -32.49 -19.89
N PRO A 596 -30.15 -32.75 -20.82
CA PRO A 596 -31.52 -33.17 -20.49
C PRO A 596 -31.59 -34.39 -19.55
N ASP A 597 -30.74 -35.40 -19.78
CA ASP A 597 -30.68 -36.59 -18.93
C ASP A 597 -30.06 -36.31 -17.54
N GLU A 598 -29.14 -35.36 -17.47
CA GLU A 598 -28.53 -34.91 -16.22
C GLU A 598 -29.57 -34.16 -15.38
N PHE A 599 -30.34 -33.27 -16.03
CA PHE A 599 -31.35 -32.44 -15.39
C PHE A 599 -32.41 -33.27 -14.65
N LEU A 600 -32.95 -34.31 -15.29
CA LEU A 600 -33.93 -35.20 -14.67
C LEU A 600 -33.42 -35.79 -13.35
N LYS A 601 -32.16 -36.24 -13.35
CA LYS A 601 -31.51 -36.84 -12.18
C LYS A 601 -31.19 -35.81 -11.10
N VAL A 602 -30.74 -34.62 -11.50
CA VAL A 602 -30.52 -33.50 -10.58
C VAL A 602 -31.83 -33.13 -9.87
N VAL A 603 -32.93 -33.04 -10.62
CA VAL A 603 -34.27 -32.77 -10.06
C VAL A 603 -34.69 -33.83 -9.04
N ASP A 604 -34.46 -35.11 -9.34
CA ASP A 604 -34.79 -36.20 -8.42
C ASP A 604 -33.96 -36.16 -7.13
N ILE A 605 -32.64 -35.95 -7.23
CA ILE A 605 -31.76 -35.74 -6.08
C ILE A 605 -32.25 -34.55 -5.25
N ARG A 606 -32.57 -33.42 -5.88
CA ARG A 606 -33.07 -32.23 -5.17
C ARG A 606 -34.38 -32.50 -4.44
N LYS A 607 -35.32 -33.23 -5.05
CA LYS A 607 -36.59 -33.60 -4.42
C LYS A 607 -36.37 -34.47 -3.18
N GLN A 608 -35.45 -35.42 -3.23
CA GLN A 608 -35.11 -36.27 -2.09
C GLN A 608 -34.49 -35.46 -0.95
N LEU A 609 -33.52 -34.58 -1.28
CA LEU A 609 -32.86 -33.72 -0.28
C LEU A 609 -33.82 -32.71 0.36
N ALA A 610 -34.81 -32.21 -0.39
CA ALA A 610 -35.80 -31.27 0.11
C ALA A 610 -36.76 -31.89 1.15
N GLN A 611 -36.83 -33.22 1.25
CA GLN A 611 -37.64 -33.92 2.26
C GLN A 611 -36.91 -34.05 3.61
N GLN A 612 -35.61 -33.76 3.65
CA GLN A 612 -34.78 -33.84 4.85
C GLN A 612 -34.66 -32.48 5.55
N PRO A 613 -34.40 -32.47 6.87
CA PRO A 613 -33.92 -31.27 7.55
C PRO A 613 -32.66 -30.70 6.88
N ILE A 614 -32.45 -29.38 6.97
CA ILE A 614 -31.39 -28.66 6.24
C ILE A 614 -30.00 -29.26 6.50
N GLY A 615 -29.68 -29.53 7.78
CA GLY A 615 -28.40 -30.14 8.17
C GLY A 615 -28.21 -31.55 7.60
N ASP A 616 -29.24 -32.37 7.68
CA ASP A 616 -29.18 -33.76 7.23
C ASP A 616 -29.07 -33.83 5.70
N ALA A 617 -29.72 -32.92 4.98
CA ALA A 617 -29.67 -32.83 3.53
C ALA A 617 -28.24 -32.61 3.01
N ILE A 618 -27.53 -31.62 3.56
CA ILE A 618 -26.16 -31.34 3.12
C ILE A 618 -25.20 -32.46 3.55
N GLU A 619 -25.36 -33.02 4.74
CA GLU A 619 -24.54 -34.14 5.22
C GLU A 619 -24.72 -35.39 4.33
N THR A 620 -25.97 -35.70 3.97
CA THR A 620 -26.31 -36.80 3.04
C THR A 620 -25.68 -36.59 1.68
N LEU A 621 -25.80 -35.39 1.10
CA LEU A 621 -25.20 -35.07 -0.18
C LEU A 621 -23.66 -35.18 -0.11
N LEU A 622 -23.03 -34.65 0.95
CA LEU A 622 -21.58 -34.71 1.12
C LEU A 622 -21.07 -36.13 1.34
N ALA A 623 -21.79 -36.99 2.06
CA ALA A 623 -21.44 -38.39 2.20
C ALA A 623 -21.43 -39.11 0.86
N ASN A 624 -22.46 -38.88 0.03
CA ASN A 624 -22.58 -39.45 -1.30
C ASN A 624 -21.54 -38.88 -2.30
N LEU A 625 -21.23 -37.58 -2.21
CA LEU A 625 -20.16 -36.95 -3.00
C LEU A 625 -18.79 -37.49 -2.62
N LYS A 626 -18.50 -37.75 -1.33
CA LYS A 626 -17.25 -38.38 -0.88
C LYS A 626 -17.12 -39.84 -1.33
N ALA A 627 -18.25 -40.54 -1.48
CA ALA A 627 -18.29 -41.92 -1.98
C ALA A 627 -18.17 -42.05 -3.51
N THR A 628 -18.10 -40.92 -4.23
CA THR A 628 -18.04 -40.88 -5.70
C THR A 628 -16.92 -39.95 -6.16
N LYS A 629 -16.30 -40.26 -7.30
CA LYS A 629 -15.25 -39.42 -7.87
C LYS A 629 -15.82 -38.22 -8.62
N THR A 630 -16.99 -38.39 -9.25
CA THR A 630 -17.62 -37.37 -10.08
C THR A 630 -19.12 -37.22 -9.81
N ASN A 631 -19.69 -36.08 -10.18
CA ASN A 631 -21.11 -35.79 -10.14
C ASN A 631 -21.88 -36.70 -11.10
N ALA A 632 -21.30 -37.03 -12.25
CA ALA A 632 -21.88 -38.01 -13.17
C ALA A 632 -22.03 -39.40 -12.51
N GLU A 633 -21.00 -39.87 -11.78
CA GLU A 633 -21.07 -41.13 -11.04
C GLU A 633 -22.16 -41.10 -9.96
N LEU A 634 -22.28 -39.98 -9.23
CA LEU A 634 -23.35 -39.78 -8.25
C LEU A 634 -24.73 -39.85 -8.91
N LEU A 635 -24.94 -39.11 -9.99
CA LEU A 635 -26.23 -39.07 -10.71
C LEU A 635 -26.60 -40.43 -11.34
N LEU A 636 -25.61 -41.27 -11.68
CA LEU A 636 -25.85 -42.63 -12.14
C LEU A 636 -26.23 -43.59 -11.01
N ARG A 637 -25.66 -43.41 -9.81
CA ARG A 637 -25.93 -44.27 -8.65
C ARG A 637 -27.15 -43.86 -7.84
N GLY A 638 -27.50 -42.58 -7.85
CA GLY A 638 -28.48 -41.99 -6.94
C GLY A 638 -27.92 -41.74 -5.54
N LEU A 639 -28.70 -41.06 -4.69
CA LEU A 639 -28.41 -40.95 -3.27
C LEU A 639 -28.65 -42.30 -2.59
N ARG A 640 -27.73 -42.68 -1.69
CA ARG A 640 -27.87 -43.85 -0.82
C ARG A 640 -28.39 -43.48 0.56
#